data_AF-A0A815HR57-F1
#
_entry.id   AF-A0A815HR57-F1
#
_cell.length_a   1.000
_cell.length_b   1.000
_cell.length_c   1.000
_cell.angle_alpha   90.00
_cell.angle_beta   90.00
_cell.angle_gamma   90.00
#
_symmetry.space_group_name_H-M   'P 1'
#
loop_
_entity.id
_entity.type
_entity.pdbx_description
1 polymer ?
#
loop_
_entity_poly.entity_id
_entity_poly.type
_entity_poly.pdbx_seq_one_letter_code
_entity_poly.pdbx_strand_id
1 'polypeptide(L)'
;MDMLLNNQTTNYSDDPNRLWVEIDRGIRSKEAQRQFEAILKMPGLFKKETTSTTLISAALMKLATLFQEGTNEMRLNVTKVLDRVANQLQKSSMLDDPIKLIYSVMHSNDCIARALTLRALAIMAHILADDVEAHLHIRLALDSNDEIEILAAVKAAKKFIPCSKTFAISISTKLVSLIEDLTTPLTIKSWLIPLFEHMTHDATVSMKGRQLLISLMTNDTTEEFLQIAVPTLARLAVKSHIEIGETVKFFLKFLKLEPRQNCRKLILRNLVPIARCGPIVWLDSTTEDLIAFANNSDDDYVRLQVLCIIEALINGGGYISSTSTSNLKKLLQMFTIHNNIQVAYQCCSTTLRIILKYRNISNISSVESQNNELFSSENVLDDLIEHLNTALAVLLTEVIQSNNLKELQDTLSLIEQLSRVYNNSAQNFIHLLFTTCANVENSELLAYLTKSLVRLSTNHKEIITSETIQLRNLLANTSLNDDVRYNLLALFVLSNPNDINEIHKHVEQLSSWKCFLLARWCIRHCLYKLAIDLLQILINYIHISIHEIWLRTLIDICHAEERLQTAMNSSENDLQILCDNLAEAGSFYESSLIQMPTRLSIDDNERSIDATFDFERAYCDIRSSIIHQFYELIHTIYQYDLGMISFDLLGKRMLSMMAKRFSTISSKINDIQQSCFDGDTQTLWCLTFNRFLCDLISVVIERIVRNFSLNKTIWQDRLNEMSWRDGFTEQMFIRLRHIIDFVCTRLHSKKTTKKNINIDEELAILQYLASSLITIPPPIPRMFFQKLQQTVVKLVVSPNENEDRPVHESDALLPVQIHGEIDATYHQLPLRTVKQVFVEVSTSQEVNKKTKTKVPILDQITDDDSYREVKASLFSAGSSFSKIADNENDHYENVILNEELKDNRFHAGFILHLGTVTHYNIHVRVSFEDNNGQRWTNVAEKTICIKLNNRRQSRSATATRPNVQQIRSTGTTN
;
A
#
# COMPACT_ATOMS: atom_id res chain seq x y z
N MET A 1 -23.02 -12.65 26.19
CA MET A 1 -21.89 -13.59 26.32
C MET A 1 -20.71 -13.21 25.44
N ASP A 2 -20.91 -12.69 24.22
CA ASP A 2 -19.80 -12.21 23.37
C ASP A 2 -19.09 -10.94 23.88
N MET A 3 -19.72 -10.14 24.75
CA MET A 3 -19.10 -8.93 25.32
C MET A 3 -18.06 -9.16 26.43
N LEU A 4 -18.02 -10.33 27.08
CA LEU A 4 -17.04 -10.62 28.15
C LEU A 4 -15.74 -11.26 27.61
N LEU A 5 -15.70 -11.63 26.33
CA LEU A 5 -14.58 -12.34 25.71
C LEU A 5 -13.66 -11.45 24.86
N ASN A 6 -14.06 -10.20 24.57
CA ASN A 6 -13.27 -9.27 23.76
C ASN A 6 -12.43 -8.24 24.56
N ASN A 7 -12.65 -8.11 25.87
CA ASN A 7 -12.06 -7.02 26.67
C ASN A 7 -11.03 -7.47 27.73
N GLN A 8 -10.28 -8.55 27.50
CA GLN A 8 -9.15 -8.90 28.37
C GLN A 8 -7.83 -8.95 27.61
N THR A 9 -7.36 -7.78 27.16
CA THR A 9 -5.92 -7.50 27.11
C THR A 9 -5.43 -7.34 28.54
N THR A 10 -5.28 -8.45 29.25
CA THR A 10 -4.65 -8.46 30.57
C THR A 10 -3.15 -8.64 30.37
N ASN A 11 -2.36 -7.76 31.01
CA ASN A 11 -0.90 -7.80 31.06
C ASN A 11 -0.42 -9.15 31.62
N TYR A 12 -0.22 -10.15 30.75
CA TYR A 12 0.49 -11.38 31.10
C TYR A 12 1.96 -11.23 30.73
N SER A 13 2.84 -11.40 31.73
CA SER A 13 4.31 -11.37 31.65
C SER A 13 4.89 -11.69 30.26
N ASP A 14 5.83 -10.87 29.77
CA ASP A 14 6.43 -10.98 28.42
C ASP A 14 7.05 -12.35 28.09
N ASP A 15 7.38 -13.18 29.09
CA ASP A 15 7.99 -14.49 28.90
C ASP A 15 6.94 -15.61 28.59
N PRO A 16 6.93 -16.19 27.37
CA PRO A 16 6.01 -17.27 27.00
C PRO A 16 6.24 -18.55 27.83
N ASN A 17 7.43 -18.80 28.35
CA ASN A 17 7.70 -19.99 29.18
C ASN A 17 6.97 -19.92 30.53
N ARG A 18 6.88 -18.73 31.13
CA ARG A 18 6.13 -18.53 32.37
C ARG A 18 4.64 -18.74 32.17
N LEU A 19 4.09 -18.21 31.07
CA LEU A 19 2.69 -18.40 30.71
C LEU A 19 2.36 -19.88 30.49
N TRP A 20 3.25 -20.63 29.84
CA TRP A 20 3.10 -22.08 29.65
C TRP A 20 3.00 -22.84 30.98
N VAL A 21 3.87 -22.53 31.95
CA VAL A 21 3.86 -23.19 33.28
C VAL A 21 2.55 -22.94 34.03
N GLU A 22 1.98 -21.74 33.93
CA GLU A 22 0.68 -21.41 34.53
C GLU A 22 -0.46 -22.22 33.87
N ILE A 23 -0.47 -22.27 32.54
CA ILE A 23 -1.47 -23.02 31.77
C ILE A 23 -1.41 -24.51 32.11
N ASP A 24 -0.22 -25.11 32.08
CA ASP A 24 -0.04 -26.54 32.34
C ASP A 24 -0.37 -26.93 33.79
N ARG A 25 -0.19 -26.00 34.74
CA ARG A 25 -0.68 -26.19 36.13
C ARG A 25 -2.21 -26.18 36.19
N GLY A 26 -2.85 -25.23 35.52
CA GLY A 26 -4.31 -25.13 35.47
C GLY A 26 -4.96 -26.34 34.81
N ILE A 27 -4.36 -26.87 33.74
CA ILE A 27 -4.81 -28.09 33.06
C ILE A 27 -4.73 -29.32 33.97
N ARG A 28 -3.72 -29.42 34.84
CA ARG A 28 -3.56 -30.54 35.79
C ARG A 28 -4.48 -30.47 37.02
N SER A 29 -5.26 -29.39 37.17
CA SER A 29 -6.25 -29.26 38.24
C SER A 29 -7.34 -30.33 38.13
N LYS A 30 -7.94 -30.74 39.26
CA LYS A 30 -9.14 -31.60 39.27
C LYS A 30 -10.45 -30.82 39.06
N GLU A 31 -10.40 -29.50 39.14
CA GLU A 31 -11.55 -28.61 38.97
C GLU A 31 -11.78 -28.30 37.48
N ALA A 32 -12.92 -28.71 36.92
CA ALA A 32 -13.26 -28.51 35.51
C ALA A 32 -13.21 -27.04 35.07
N GLN A 33 -13.59 -26.11 35.95
CA GLN A 33 -13.55 -24.67 35.69
C GLN A 33 -12.12 -24.14 35.50
N ARG A 34 -11.17 -24.57 36.34
CA ARG A 34 -9.75 -24.20 36.19
C ARG A 34 -9.11 -24.82 34.94
N GLN A 35 -9.50 -26.05 34.59
CA GLN A 35 -9.06 -26.66 33.34
C GLN A 35 -9.55 -25.86 32.13
N PHE A 36 -10.82 -25.43 32.15
CA PHE A 36 -11.41 -24.60 31.10
C PHE A 36 -10.72 -23.24 30.98
N GLU A 37 -10.52 -22.53 32.10
CA GLU A 37 -9.80 -21.25 32.14
C GLU A 37 -8.38 -21.38 31.58
N ALA A 38 -7.66 -22.46 31.92
CA ALA A 38 -6.32 -22.71 31.41
C ALA A 38 -6.30 -22.96 29.90
N ILE A 39 -7.28 -23.72 29.36
CA ILE A 39 -7.42 -23.96 27.93
C ILE A 39 -7.71 -22.66 27.18
N LEU A 40 -8.57 -21.79 27.73
CA LEU A 40 -8.88 -20.49 27.12
C LEU A 40 -7.69 -19.53 27.05
N LYS A 41 -6.65 -19.71 27.88
CA LYS A 41 -5.40 -18.93 27.84
C LYS A 41 -4.42 -19.38 26.75
N MET A 42 -4.57 -20.60 26.22
CA MET A 42 -3.68 -21.16 25.18
C MET A 42 -3.51 -20.25 23.95
N PRO A 43 -4.54 -19.64 23.36
CA PRO A 43 -4.36 -18.75 22.22
C PRO A 43 -3.39 -17.59 22.47
N GLY A 44 -3.30 -17.09 23.70
CA GLY A 44 -2.33 -16.06 24.08
C GLY A 44 -0.88 -16.54 24.00
N LEU A 45 -0.63 -17.82 24.27
CA LEU A 45 0.69 -18.45 24.12
C LEU A 45 1.09 -18.59 22.64
N PHE A 46 0.18 -19.08 21.79
CA PHE A 46 0.44 -19.28 20.35
C PHE A 46 0.62 -17.97 19.57
N LYS A 47 0.01 -16.88 20.03
CA LYS A 47 0.10 -15.56 19.38
C LYS A 47 1.38 -14.79 19.70
N LYS A 48 2.11 -15.14 20.77
CA LYS A 48 3.36 -14.45 21.12
C LYS A 48 4.46 -14.78 20.10
N GLU A 49 5.06 -13.73 19.55
CA GLU A 49 6.11 -13.84 18.52
C GLU A 49 7.39 -14.52 19.03
N THR A 50 7.66 -14.43 20.34
CA THR A 50 8.82 -15.05 21.01
C THR A 50 8.62 -16.53 21.36
N THR A 51 7.44 -17.11 21.11
CA THR A 51 7.14 -18.51 21.42
C THR A 51 7.91 -19.45 20.50
N SER A 52 8.74 -20.32 21.08
CA SER A 52 9.52 -21.31 20.32
C SER A 52 8.64 -22.40 19.70
N THR A 53 9.05 -22.95 18.56
CA THR A 53 8.36 -24.04 17.86
C THR A 53 8.21 -25.29 18.74
N THR A 54 9.20 -25.57 19.60
CA THR A 54 9.16 -26.64 20.61
C THR A 54 8.03 -26.43 21.62
N LEU A 55 7.80 -25.20 22.06
CA LEU A 55 6.75 -24.87 23.03
C LEU A 55 5.36 -24.99 22.39
N ILE A 56 5.22 -24.61 21.12
CA ILE A 56 4.01 -24.80 20.31
C ILE A 56 3.69 -26.31 20.21
N SER A 57 4.67 -27.15 19.88
CA SER A 57 4.48 -28.60 19.81
C SER A 57 4.09 -29.21 21.16
N ALA A 58 4.71 -28.77 22.27
CA ALA A 58 4.35 -29.23 23.61
C ALA A 58 2.91 -28.84 24.01
N ALA A 59 2.51 -27.60 23.70
CA ALA A 59 1.14 -27.13 23.91
C ALA A 59 0.12 -27.91 23.10
N LEU A 60 0.43 -28.22 21.83
CA LEU A 60 -0.43 -29.01 20.97
C LEU A 60 -0.57 -30.45 21.46
N MET A 61 0.53 -31.09 21.86
CA MET A 61 0.51 -32.41 22.50
C MET A 61 -0.43 -32.43 23.71
N LYS A 62 -0.36 -31.39 24.55
CA LYS A 62 -1.24 -31.31 25.72
C LYS A 62 -2.70 -31.16 25.34
N LEU A 63 -3.02 -30.32 24.35
CA LEU A 63 -4.38 -30.20 23.81
C LEU A 63 -4.90 -31.53 23.24
N ALA A 64 -4.05 -32.27 22.52
CA ALA A 64 -4.42 -33.56 21.94
C ALA A 64 -4.69 -34.63 23.02
N THR A 65 -3.88 -34.68 24.09
CA THR A 65 -4.15 -35.59 25.23
C THR A 65 -5.49 -35.28 25.91
N LEU A 66 -5.80 -33.99 26.13
CA LEU A 66 -7.09 -33.56 26.68
C LEU A 66 -8.26 -33.91 25.76
N PHE A 67 -8.05 -33.84 24.45
CA PHE A 67 -9.06 -34.21 23.47
C PHE A 67 -9.37 -35.71 23.51
N GLN A 68 -8.34 -36.55 23.65
CA GLN A 68 -8.50 -37.99 23.71
C GLN A 68 -9.26 -38.41 24.98
N GLU A 69 -8.76 -38.04 26.16
CA GLU A 69 -9.25 -38.53 27.45
C GLU A 69 -10.49 -37.77 27.97
N GLY A 70 -10.76 -36.57 27.44
CA GLY A 70 -11.77 -35.66 27.98
C GLY A 70 -13.23 -36.01 27.69
N THR A 71 -14.15 -35.19 28.23
CA THR A 71 -15.57 -35.20 27.87
C THR A 71 -15.82 -34.49 26.54
N ASN A 72 -17.02 -34.60 25.97
CA ASN A 72 -17.37 -33.87 24.74
C ASN A 72 -17.30 -32.34 24.92
N GLU A 73 -17.55 -31.84 26.13
CA GLU A 73 -17.38 -30.43 26.44
C GLU A 73 -15.90 -30.02 26.39
N MET A 74 -15.01 -30.84 26.93
CA MET A 74 -13.56 -30.64 26.84
C MET A 74 -13.09 -30.65 25.38
N ARG A 75 -13.53 -31.64 24.59
CA ARG A 75 -13.24 -31.74 23.16
C ARG A 75 -13.68 -30.49 22.40
N LEU A 76 -14.90 -30.01 22.65
CA LEU A 76 -15.41 -28.79 22.04
C LEU A 76 -14.55 -27.57 22.38
N ASN A 77 -14.10 -27.45 23.62
CA ASN A 77 -13.25 -26.34 24.06
C ASN A 77 -11.87 -26.40 23.40
N VAL A 78 -11.28 -27.59 23.28
CA VAL A 78 -10.05 -27.80 22.51
C VAL A 78 -10.26 -27.44 21.05
N THR A 79 -11.35 -27.88 20.40
CA THR A 79 -11.67 -27.52 19.01
C THR A 79 -11.78 -25.99 18.82
N LYS A 80 -12.42 -25.28 19.76
CA LYS A 80 -12.49 -23.80 19.72
C LYS A 80 -11.12 -23.14 19.86
N VAL A 81 -10.22 -23.70 20.66
CA VAL A 81 -8.84 -23.20 20.77
C VAL A 81 -8.07 -23.47 19.49
N LEU A 82 -8.14 -24.68 18.93
CA LEU A 82 -7.51 -25.04 17.66
C LEU A 82 -7.94 -24.09 16.55
N ASP A 83 -9.23 -23.76 16.46
CA ASP A 83 -9.75 -22.83 15.45
C ASP A 83 -9.13 -21.42 15.59
N ARG A 84 -8.93 -20.94 16.83
CA ARG A 84 -8.29 -19.64 17.11
C ARG A 84 -6.79 -19.63 16.82
N VAL A 85 -6.12 -20.78 16.85
CA VAL A 85 -4.66 -20.88 16.64
C VAL A 85 -4.29 -21.51 15.31
N ALA A 86 -5.25 -21.78 14.42
CA ALA A 86 -5.08 -22.54 13.19
C ALA A 86 -3.87 -22.10 12.35
N ASN A 87 -3.70 -20.79 12.13
CA ASN A 87 -2.57 -20.25 11.36
C ASN A 87 -1.21 -20.49 12.02
N GLN A 88 -1.17 -20.53 13.36
CA GLN A 88 0.08 -20.74 14.11
C GLN A 88 0.49 -22.21 14.16
N LEU A 89 -0.44 -23.15 13.93
CA LEU A 89 -0.14 -24.58 13.89
C LEU A 89 0.84 -24.93 12.76
N GLN A 90 0.87 -24.14 11.68
CA GLN A 90 1.84 -24.27 10.57
C GLN A 90 3.29 -24.10 11.01
N LYS A 91 3.55 -23.43 12.14
CA LYS A 91 4.90 -23.20 12.68
C LYS A 91 5.51 -24.43 13.35
N SER A 92 4.70 -25.43 13.67
CA SER A 92 5.17 -26.58 14.46
C SER A 92 5.85 -27.63 13.57
N SER A 93 7.02 -28.10 14.00
CA SER A 93 7.84 -29.06 13.24
C SER A 93 7.48 -30.52 13.50
N MET A 94 6.62 -30.81 14.49
CA MET A 94 6.26 -32.17 14.95
C MET A 94 4.76 -32.24 15.21
N LEU A 95 4.01 -32.84 14.28
CA LEU A 95 2.54 -32.89 14.29
C LEU A 95 1.95 -34.30 14.34
N ASP A 96 2.72 -35.35 14.02
CA ASP A 96 2.20 -36.70 13.85
C ASP A 96 1.63 -37.31 15.14
N ASP A 97 2.35 -37.19 16.25
CA ASP A 97 1.91 -37.73 17.55
C ASP A 97 0.64 -37.07 18.11
N PRO A 98 0.48 -35.73 18.13
CA PRO A 98 -0.76 -35.12 18.59
C PRO A 98 -1.94 -35.46 17.68
N ILE A 99 -1.71 -35.59 16.37
CA ILE A 99 -2.75 -35.98 15.41
C ILE A 99 -3.26 -37.40 15.71
N LYS A 100 -2.38 -38.38 15.97
CA LYS A 100 -2.78 -39.76 16.33
C LYS A 100 -3.68 -39.83 17.57
N LEU A 101 -3.41 -39.00 18.57
CA LEU A 101 -4.26 -38.93 19.77
C LEU A 101 -5.67 -38.44 19.43
N ILE A 102 -5.79 -37.45 18.54
CA ILE A 102 -7.08 -36.96 18.05
C ILE A 102 -7.80 -38.06 17.24
N TYR A 103 -7.09 -38.78 16.37
CA TYR A 103 -7.68 -39.88 15.58
C TYR A 103 -8.29 -40.98 16.43
N SER A 104 -7.69 -41.32 17.56
CA SER A 104 -8.19 -42.40 18.43
C SER A 104 -9.66 -42.21 18.87
N VAL A 105 -10.14 -40.96 18.91
CA VAL A 105 -11.53 -40.62 19.28
C VAL A 105 -12.52 -40.92 18.13
N MET A 106 -12.05 -41.00 16.89
CA MET A 106 -12.89 -41.29 15.71
C MET A 106 -13.54 -42.68 15.78
N HIS A 107 -12.95 -43.62 16.51
CA HIS A 107 -13.49 -44.96 16.72
C HIS A 107 -14.50 -45.05 17.88
N SER A 108 -14.87 -43.92 18.49
CA SER A 108 -15.89 -43.89 19.54
C SER A 108 -17.27 -44.27 19.01
N ASN A 109 -18.08 -44.90 19.86
CA ASN A 109 -19.50 -45.15 19.57
C ASN A 109 -20.37 -43.88 19.66
N ASP A 110 -19.84 -42.81 20.26
CA ASP A 110 -20.53 -41.53 20.42
C ASP A 110 -20.39 -40.64 19.17
N CYS A 111 -21.51 -40.37 18.50
CA CYS A 111 -21.56 -39.56 17.29
C CYS A 111 -21.10 -38.10 17.53
N ILE A 112 -21.28 -37.55 18.73
CA ILE A 112 -20.82 -36.20 19.08
C ILE A 112 -19.29 -36.18 19.16
N ALA A 113 -18.69 -37.20 19.77
CA ALA A 113 -17.24 -37.33 19.86
C ALA A 113 -16.61 -37.46 18.46
N ARG A 114 -17.19 -38.30 17.58
CA ARG A 114 -16.75 -38.42 16.17
C ARG A 114 -16.92 -37.10 15.40
N ALA A 115 -18.06 -36.41 15.56
CA ALA A 115 -18.32 -35.11 14.94
C ALA A 115 -17.32 -34.03 15.39
N LEU A 116 -16.96 -33.98 16.68
CA LEU A 116 -15.94 -33.05 17.19
C LEU A 116 -14.55 -33.40 16.64
N THR A 117 -14.26 -34.69 16.45
CA THR A 117 -13.00 -35.16 15.84
C THR A 117 -12.91 -34.68 14.40
N LEU A 118 -13.96 -34.87 13.59
CA LEU A 118 -14.04 -34.35 12.21
C LEU A 118 -13.86 -32.82 12.15
N ARG A 119 -14.42 -32.06 13.10
CA ARG A 119 -14.21 -30.62 13.19
C ARG A 119 -12.77 -30.24 13.53
N ALA A 120 -12.12 -30.98 14.44
CA ALA A 120 -10.71 -30.78 14.76
C ALA A 120 -9.82 -31.04 13.53
N LEU A 121 -10.06 -32.14 12.81
CA LEU A 121 -9.37 -32.43 11.54
C LEU A 121 -9.60 -31.34 10.50
N ALA A 122 -10.83 -30.82 10.38
CA ALA A 122 -11.18 -29.75 9.46
C ALA A 122 -10.38 -28.45 9.69
N ILE A 123 -10.10 -28.11 10.95
CA ILE A 123 -9.28 -26.95 11.31
C ILE A 123 -7.84 -27.15 10.85
N MET A 124 -7.35 -28.38 10.92
CA MET A 124 -5.99 -28.78 10.53
C MET A 124 -5.88 -29.23 9.06
N ALA A 125 -6.91 -29.00 8.23
CA ALA A 125 -6.97 -29.52 6.85
C ALA A 125 -5.77 -29.13 5.96
N HIS A 126 -5.17 -27.97 6.19
CA HIS A 126 -3.99 -27.50 5.45
C HIS A 126 -2.71 -28.28 5.81
N ILE A 127 -2.65 -28.84 7.01
CA ILE A 127 -1.55 -29.69 7.50
C ILE A 127 -1.80 -31.13 7.03
N LEU A 128 -3.05 -31.57 7.15
CA LEU A 128 -3.50 -32.94 6.89
C LEU A 128 -3.89 -33.17 5.42
N ALA A 129 -3.51 -32.28 4.51
CA ALA A 129 -4.02 -32.28 3.13
C ALA A 129 -3.76 -33.61 2.39
N ASP A 130 -2.69 -34.33 2.72
CA ASP A 130 -2.35 -35.61 2.10
C ASP A 130 -2.53 -36.81 3.05
N ASP A 131 -3.16 -36.61 4.20
CA ASP A 131 -3.40 -37.67 5.17
C ASP A 131 -4.54 -38.60 4.71
N VAL A 132 -4.16 -39.83 4.35
CA VAL A 132 -5.07 -40.86 3.84
C VAL A 132 -6.12 -41.28 4.88
N GLU A 133 -5.77 -41.26 6.17
CA GLU A 133 -6.66 -41.65 7.26
C GLU A 133 -7.71 -40.57 7.51
N ALA A 134 -7.33 -39.28 7.47
CA ALA A 134 -8.29 -38.16 7.46
C ALA A 134 -9.29 -38.31 6.31
N HIS A 135 -8.77 -38.54 5.09
CA HIS A 135 -9.59 -38.68 3.89
C HIS A 135 -10.61 -39.83 4.01
N LEU A 136 -10.17 -40.98 4.50
CA LEU A 136 -11.02 -42.15 4.69
C LEU A 136 -12.13 -41.86 5.71
N HIS A 137 -11.79 -41.29 6.88
CA HIS A 137 -12.77 -41.02 7.93
C HIS A 137 -13.82 -40.00 7.50
N ILE A 138 -13.43 -38.93 6.81
CA ILE A 138 -14.38 -37.95 6.28
C ILE A 138 -15.32 -38.62 5.27
N ARG A 139 -14.79 -39.47 4.39
CA ARG A 139 -15.58 -40.20 3.39
C ARG A 139 -16.59 -41.14 4.04
N LEU A 140 -16.20 -41.90 5.06
CA LEU A 140 -17.08 -42.84 5.77
C LEU A 140 -18.15 -42.11 6.59
N ALA A 141 -17.80 -40.98 7.22
CA ALA A 141 -18.74 -40.22 8.05
C ALA A 141 -19.89 -39.57 7.25
N LEU A 142 -19.75 -39.42 5.92
CA LEU A 142 -20.85 -38.99 5.06
C LEU A 142 -21.96 -40.04 4.91
N ASP A 143 -21.67 -41.32 5.21
CA ASP A 143 -22.64 -42.43 5.22
C ASP A 143 -23.24 -42.67 6.61
N SER A 144 -22.97 -41.79 7.58
CA SER A 144 -23.50 -41.93 8.94
C SER A 144 -25.03 -41.80 8.95
N ASN A 145 -25.67 -42.43 9.94
CA ASN A 145 -27.10 -42.26 10.22
C ASN A 145 -27.36 -41.03 11.12
N ASP A 146 -26.32 -40.46 11.72
CA ASP A 146 -26.41 -39.33 12.64
C ASP A 146 -26.19 -38.00 11.91
N GLU A 147 -27.21 -37.16 11.87
CA GLU A 147 -27.19 -35.87 11.16
C GLU A 147 -26.06 -34.92 11.64
N ILE A 148 -25.74 -34.95 12.94
CA ILE A 148 -24.66 -34.14 13.55
C ILE A 148 -23.28 -34.54 12.98
N GLU A 149 -23.07 -35.84 12.78
CA GLU A 149 -21.83 -36.39 12.25
C GLU A 149 -21.71 -36.10 10.76
N ILE A 150 -22.78 -36.28 9.99
CA ILE A 150 -22.83 -35.91 8.56
C ILE A 150 -22.51 -34.42 8.40
N LEU A 151 -23.12 -33.54 9.20
CA LEU A 151 -22.84 -32.11 9.14
C LEU A 151 -21.37 -31.78 9.45
N ALA A 152 -20.75 -32.48 10.40
CA ALA A 152 -19.34 -32.33 10.69
C ALA A 152 -18.45 -32.85 9.54
N ALA A 153 -18.82 -33.97 8.91
CA ALA A 153 -18.15 -34.52 7.74
C ALA A 153 -18.24 -33.56 6.54
N VAL A 154 -19.39 -32.95 6.28
CA VAL A 154 -19.56 -31.92 5.23
C VAL A 154 -18.65 -30.72 5.51
N LYS A 155 -18.62 -30.23 6.76
CA LYS A 155 -17.74 -29.11 7.14
C LYS A 155 -16.26 -29.47 6.98
N ALA A 156 -15.87 -30.70 7.30
CA ALA A 156 -14.53 -31.19 7.08
C ALA A 156 -14.21 -31.29 5.58
N ALA A 157 -15.07 -31.92 4.79
CA ALA A 157 -14.92 -32.01 3.34
C ALA A 157 -14.75 -30.62 2.71
N LYS A 158 -15.55 -29.63 3.12
CA LYS A 158 -15.43 -28.23 2.67
C LYS A 158 -14.03 -27.63 2.90
N LYS A 159 -13.34 -28.02 3.98
CA LYS A 159 -11.99 -27.56 4.31
C LYS A 159 -10.90 -28.36 3.61
N PHE A 160 -11.10 -29.66 3.40
CA PHE A 160 -10.12 -30.54 2.74
C PHE A 160 -10.13 -30.44 1.21
N ILE A 161 -11.31 -30.28 0.58
CA ILE A 161 -11.43 -30.21 -0.89
C ILE A 161 -10.50 -29.15 -1.51
N PRO A 162 -10.41 -27.89 -1.00
CA PRO A 162 -9.48 -26.89 -1.55
C PRO A 162 -8.00 -27.14 -1.24
N CYS A 163 -7.69 -28.01 -0.27
CA CYS A 163 -6.31 -28.27 0.16
C CYS A 163 -5.72 -29.50 -0.55
N SER A 164 -6.55 -30.43 -1.00
CA SER A 164 -6.12 -31.75 -1.45
C SER A 164 -6.77 -32.17 -2.76
N LYS A 165 -5.97 -32.24 -3.82
CA LYS A 165 -6.41 -32.70 -5.15
C LYS A 165 -6.87 -34.16 -5.12
N THR A 166 -6.13 -35.03 -4.44
CA THR A 166 -6.42 -36.48 -4.37
C THR A 166 -7.74 -36.73 -3.64
N PHE A 167 -7.97 -36.01 -2.53
CA PHE A 167 -9.23 -36.06 -1.80
C PHE A 167 -10.37 -35.51 -2.65
N ALA A 168 -10.21 -34.36 -3.30
CA ALA A 168 -11.23 -33.75 -4.16
C ALA A 168 -11.72 -34.71 -5.26
N ILE A 169 -10.79 -35.39 -5.96
CA ILE A 169 -11.12 -36.39 -6.98
C ILE A 169 -11.90 -37.56 -6.34
N SER A 170 -11.36 -38.14 -5.26
CA SER A 170 -11.97 -39.29 -4.59
C SER A 170 -13.37 -38.97 -4.08
N ILE A 171 -13.54 -37.88 -3.34
CA ILE A 171 -14.80 -37.52 -2.70
C ILE A 171 -15.86 -37.08 -3.70
N SER A 172 -15.47 -36.48 -4.85
CA SER A 172 -16.42 -36.04 -5.88
C SER A 172 -17.33 -37.18 -6.37
N THR A 173 -16.77 -38.37 -6.59
CA THR A 173 -17.53 -39.55 -7.00
C THR A 173 -18.57 -39.97 -5.96
N LYS A 174 -18.21 -39.87 -4.68
CA LYS A 174 -19.11 -40.18 -3.55
C LYS A 174 -20.21 -39.14 -3.43
N LEU A 175 -19.88 -37.85 -3.56
CA LEU A 175 -20.86 -36.76 -3.52
C LEU A 175 -21.91 -36.90 -4.63
N VAL A 176 -21.48 -37.20 -5.87
CA VAL A 176 -22.41 -37.47 -6.98
C VAL A 176 -23.37 -38.59 -6.61
N SER A 177 -22.84 -39.73 -6.14
CA SER A 177 -23.69 -40.89 -5.77
C SER A 177 -24.71 -40.57 -4.67
N LEU A 178 -24.33 -39.79 -3.65
CA LEU A 178 -25.25 -39.41 -2.55
C LEU A 178 -26.33 -38.42 -3.01
N ILE A 179 -26.01 -37.55 -3.96
CA ILE A 179 -26.96 -36.54 -4.48
C ILE A 179 -27.97 -37.18 -5.44
N GLU A 180 -27.52 -38.11 -6.29
CA GLU A 180 -28.37 -38.85 -7.22
C GLU A 180 -29.25 -39.89 -6.52
N ASP A 181 -28.81 -40.40 -5.37
CA ASP A 181 -29.61 -41.33 -4.56
C ASP A 181 -30.93 -40.68 -4.10
N LEU A 182 -32.04 -41.35 -4.40
CA LEU A 182 -33.40 -40.92 -4.05
C LEU A 182 -33.67 -41.05 -2.55
N THR A 183 -32.91 -41.89 -1.84
CA THR A 183 -33.08 -42.12 -0.40
C THR A 183 -32.45 -41.03 0.46
N THR A 184 -31.52 -40.24 -0.11
CA THR A 184 -30.87 -39.14 0.61
C THR A 184 -31.87 -37.99 0.86
N PRO A 185 -32.08 -37.57 2.13
CA PRO A 185 -32.93 -36.44 2.48
C PRO A 185 -32.51 -35.14 1.77
N LEU A 186 -33.50 -34.30 1.40
CA LEU A 186 -33.29 -33.00 0.76
C LEU A 186 -32.37 -32.07 1.58
N THR A 187 -32.48 -32.12 2.92
CA THR A 187 -31.63 -31.35 3.84
C THR A 187 -30.15 -31.71 3.65
N ILE A 188 -29.83 -32.99 3.53
CA ILE A 188 -28.45 -33.45 3.31
C ILE A 188 -27.98 -33.06 1.90
N LYS A 189 -28.80 -33.23 0.86
CA LYS A 189 -28.46 -32.77 -0.50
C LYS A 189 -28.13 -31.27 -0.52
N SER A 190 -28.87 -30.46 0.24
CA SER A 190 -28.63 -29.02 0.38
C SER A 190 -27.23 -28.68 0.94
N TRP A 191 -26.67 -29.55 1.78
CA TRP A 191 -25.33 -29.39 2.37
C TRP A 191 -24.21 -29.89 1.46
N LEU A 192 -24.48 -30.95 0.66
CA LEU A 192 -23.49 -31.57 -0.22
C LEU A 192 -23.25 -30.74 -1.49
N ILE A 193 -24.30 -30.18 -2.11
CA ILE A 193 -24.18 -29.45 -3.38
C ILE A 193 -23.16 -28.30 -3.32
N PRO A 194 -23.17 -27.42 -2.29
CA PRO A 194 -22.18 -26.34 -2.20
C PRO A 194 -20.72 -26.79 -2.18
N LEU A 195 -20.41 -28.05 -1.84
CA LEU A 195 -19.02 -28.55 -1.85
C LEU A 195 -18.39 -28.50 -3.25
N PHE A 196 -19.20 -28.61 -4.31
CA PHE A 196 -18.71 -28.54 -5.68
C PHE A 196 -18.07 -27.20 -6.03
N GLU A 197 -18.42 -26.10 -5.34
CA GLU A 197 -17.78 -24.80 -5.60
C GLU A 197 -16.26 -24.79 -5.34
N HIS A 198 -15.76 -25.78 -4.59
CA HIS A 198 -14.35 -25.90 -4.21
C HIS A 198 -13.57 -26.86 -5.13
N MET A 199 -14.24 -27.58 -6.02
CA MET A 199 -13.65 -28.58 -6.91
C MET A 199 -12.91 -27.94 -8.09
N THR A 200 -11.78 -27.29 -7.80
CA THR A 200 -11.06 -26.40 -8.74
C THR A 200 -9.68 -26.92 -9.17
N HIS A 201 -9.18 -27.98 -8.55
CA HIS A 201 -7.83 -28.51 -8.80
C HIS A 201 -7.64 -29.22 -10.13
N ASP A 202 -8.71 -29.74 -10.73
CA ASP A 202 -8.66 -30.53 -11.96
C ASP A 202 -9.88 -30.23 -12.82
N ALA A 203 -9.63 -29.92 -14.09
CA ALA A 203 -10.66 -29.65 -15.08
C ALA A 203 -11.67 -30.80 -15.18
N THR A 204 -11.23 -32.05 -15.06
CA THR A 204 -12.13 -33.21 -15.16
C THR A 204 -13.15 -33.24 -14.01
N VAL A 205 -12.73 -32.88 -12.79
CA VAL A 205 -13.60 -32.85 -11.60
C VAL A 205 -14.52 -31.63 -11.65
N SER A 206 -14.00 -30.47 -12.06
CA SER A 206 -14.82 -29.27 -12.27
C SER A 206 -15.92 -29.52 -13.31
N MET A 207 -15.59 -30.17 -14.43
CA MET A 207 -16.56 -30.52 -15.48
C MET A 207 -17.62 -31.50 -14.96
N LYS A 208 -17.23 -32.54 -14.21
CA LYS A 208 -18.20 -33.46 -13.58
C LYS A 208 -19.15 -32.74 -12.64
N GLY A 209 -18.63 -31.86 -11.77
CA GLY A 209 -19.45 -31.03 -10.89
C GLY A 209 -20.39 -30.12 -11.66
N ARG A 210 -19.92 -29.51 -12.75
CA ARG A 210 -20.74 -28.70 -13.65
C ARG A 210 -21.86 -29.48 -14.31
N GLN A 211 -21.57 -30.66 -14.86
CA GLN A 211 -22.58 -31.52 -15.50
C GLN A 211 -23.69 -31.91 -14.53
N LEU A 212 -23.32 -32.32 -13.31
CA LEU A 212 -24.28 -32.59 -12.24
C LEU A 212 -25.12 -31.35 -11.92
N LEU A 213 -24.50 -30.19 -11.69
CA LEU A 213 -25.23 -28.96 -11.37
C LEU A 213 -26.20 -28.54 -12.48
N ILE A 214 -25.83 -28.73 -13.75
CA ILE A 214 -26.72 -28.48 -14.88
C ILE A 214 -27.88 -29.47 -14.90
N SER A 215 -27.62 -30.78 -14.75
CA SER A 215 -28.68 -31.79 -14.76
C SER A 215 -29.67 -31.58 -13.61
N LEU A 216 -29.15 -31.19 -12.45
CA LEU A 216 -29.92 -30.79 -11.27
C LEU A 216 -30.83 -29.60 -11.56
N MET A 217 -30.32 -28.56 -12.22
CA MET A 217 -31.13 -27.39 -12.59
C MET A 217 -32.18 -27.68 -13.67
N THR A 218 -31.91 -28.60 -14.60
CA THR A 218 -32.86 -28.93 -15.69
C THR A 218 -33.93 -29.92 -15.26
N ASN A 219 -33.58 -30.87 -14.38
CA ASN A 219 -34.47 -31.96 -13.97
C ASN A 219 -35.26 -31.61 -12.71
N ASP A 220 -34.62 -30.98 -11.72
CA ASP A 220 -35.21 -30.63 -10.43
C ASP A 220 -35.39 -29.12 -10.31
N THR A 221 -36.51 -28.62 -10.84
CA THR A 221 -36.76 -27.18 -10.96
C THR A 221 -37.30 -26.52 -9.70
N THR A 222 -37.23 -27.13 -8.51
CA THR A 222 -37.74 -26.48 -7.27
C THR A 222 -36.95 -25.23 -6.91
N GLU A 223 -37.63 -24.21 -6.35
CA GLU A 223 -36.98 -22.93 -6.05
C GLU A 223 -35.86 -23.07 -5.00
N GLU A 224 -36.08 -23.88 -3.96
CA GLU A 224 -35.09 -24.19 -2.91
C GLU A 224 -33.80 -24.79 -3.49
N PHE A 225 -33.93 -25.65 -4.49
CA PHE A 225 -32.80 -26.30 -5.13
C PHE A 225 -32.04 -25.36 -6.05
N LEU A 226 -32.76 -24.53 -6.83
CA LEU A 226 -32.15 -23.49 -7.66
C LEU A 226 -31.38 -22.46 -6.81
N GLN A 227 -31.89 -22.11 -5.62
CA GLN A 227 -31.20 -21.24 -4.66
C GLN A 227 -29.81 -21.75 -4.25
N ILE A 228 -29.56 -23.05 -4.37
CA ILE A 228 -28.29 -23.68 -4.01
C ILE A 228 -27.45 -23.99 -5.27
N ALA A 229 -28.06 -24.56 -6.30
CA ALA A 229 -27.36 -24.99 -7.51
C ALA A 229 -26.83 -23.81 -8.33
N VAL A 230 -27.63 -22.75 -8.54
CA VAL A 230 -27.23 -21.57 -9.34
C VAL A 230 -26.00 -20.88 -8.75
N PRO A 231 -25.97 -20.50 -7.45
CA PRO A 231 -24.77 -19.89 -6.87
C PRO A 231 -23.57 -20.83 -6.84
N THR A 232 -23.78 -22.13 -6.63
CA THR A 232 -22.69 -23.11 -6.61
C THR A 232 -22.03 -23.22 -7.99
N LEU A 233 -22.83 -23.29 -9.06
CA LEU A 233 -22.33 -23.33 -10.44
C LEU A 233 -21.58 -22.04 -10.80
N ALA A 234 -22.13 -20.88 -10.43
CA ALA A 234 -21.48 -19.60 -10.66
C ALA A 234 -20.13 -19.50 -9.93
N ARG A 235 -20.07 -19.90 -8.65
CA ARG A 235 -18.83 -19.89 -7.86
C ARG A 235 -17.81 -20.91 -8.34
N LEU A 236 -18.25 -22.08 -8.81
CA LEU A 236 -17.37 -23.06 -9.45
C LEU A 236 -16.73 -22.46 -10.72
N ALA A 237 -17.52 -21.84 -11.61
CA ALA A 237 -17.00 -21.22 -12.82
C ALA A 237 -16.00 -20.10 -12.51
N VAL A 238 -16.31 -19.22 -11.55
CA VAL A 238 -15.43 -18.11 -11.13
C VAL A 238 -14.15 -18.62 -10.50
N LYS A 239 -14.20 -19.63 -9.61
CA LYS A 239 -12.98 -20.13 -8.92
C LYS A 239 -12.11 -21.01 -9.83
N SER A 240 -12.72 -21.85 -10.68
CA SER A 240 -11.97 -22.73 -11.58
C SER A 240 -11.45 -22.03 -12.83
N HIS A 241 -12.03 -20.90 -13.23
CA HIS A 241 -11.79 -20.21 -14.50
C HIS A 241 -12.05 -21.07 -15.75
N ILE A 242 -12.78 -22.19 -15.60
CA ILE A 242 -13.08 -23.15 -16.68
C ILE A 242 -14.53 -22.93 -17.16
N GLU A 243 -14.73 -23.00 -18.47
CA GLU A 243 -16.06 -22.93 -19.11
C GLU A 243 -16.90 -21.71 -18.69
N ILE A 244 -16.27 -20.56 -18.41
CA ILE A 244 -16.96 -19.32 -18.09
C ILE A 244 -17.97 -18.96 -19.19
N GLY A 245 -17.55 -19.00 -20.46
CA GLY A 245 -18.41 -18.67 -21.61
C GLY A 245 -19.62 -19.58 -21.75
N GLU A 246 -19.42 -20.89 -21.58
CA GLU A 246 -20.53 -21.86 -21.62
C GLU A 246 -21.46 -21.73 -20.41
N THR A 247 -20.95 -21.29 -19.26
CA THR A 247 -21.78 -20.95 -18.09
C THR A 247 -22.65 -19.73 -18.37
N VAL A 248 -22.08 -18.68 -18.99
CA VAL A 248 -22.84 -17.48 -19.40
C VAL A 248 -23.94 -17.85 -20.40
N LYS A 249 -23.61 -18.59 -21.47
CA LYS A 249 -24.59 -19.04 -22.47
C LYS A 249 -25.72 -19.85 -21.83
N PHE A 250 -25.39 -20.78 -20.93
CA PHE A 250 -26.37 -21.59 -20.22
C PHE A 250 -27.28 -20.73 -19.35
N PHE A 251 -26.73 -19.83 -18.53
CA PHE A 251 -27.52 -18.94 -17.67
C PHE A 251 -28.42 -18.00 -18.46
N LEU A 252 -27.98 -17.44 -19.58
CA LEU A 252 -28.83 -16.59 -20.43
C LEU A 252 -29.96 -17.39 -21.09
N LYS A 253 -29.68 -18.61 -21.57
CA LYS A 253 -30.71 -19.51 -22.09
C LYS A 253 -31.72 -19.88 -21.00
N PHE A 254 -31.23 -20.22 -19.81
CA PHE A 254 -32.07 -20.57 -18.66
C PHE A 254 -32.91 -19.38 -18.19
N LEU A 255 -32.34 -18.17 -18.17
CA LEU A 255 -33.03 -16.93 -17.83
C LEU A 255 -34.25 -16.67 -18.72
N LYS A 256 -34.14 -16.93 -20.04
CA LYS A 256 -35.23 -16.78 -21.01
C LYS A 256 -36.36 -17.80 -20.79
N LEU A 257 -36.03 -19.01 -20.35
CA LEU A 257 -36.98 -20.12 -20.19
C LEU A 257 -37.68 -20.12 -18.82
N GLU A 258 -37.00 -19.67 -17.77
CA GLU A 258 -37.48 -19.75 -16.40
C GLU A 258 -38.65 -18.77 -16.16
N PRO A 259 -39.86 -19.21 -15.77
CA PRO A 259 -41.00 -18.32 -15.58
C PRO A 259 -40.97 -17.54 -14.25
N ARG A 260 -40.33 -18.07 -13.20
CA ARG A 260 -40.39 -17.48 -11.86
C ARG A 260 -39.43 -16.30 -11.72
N GLN A 261 -39.97 -15.18 -11.26
CA GLN A 261 -39.23 -13.93 -11.14
C GLN A 261 -38.07 -14.03 -10.13
N ASN A 262 -38.26 -14.69 -8.98
CA ASN A 262 -37.19 -14.89 -7.99
C ASN A 262 -36.00 -15.67 -8.56
N CYS A 263 -36.26 -16.71 -9.35
CA CYS A 263 -35.22 -17.50 -10.01
C CYS A 263 -34.48 -16.66 -11.06
N ARG A 264 -35.18 -15.83 -11.84
CA ARG A 264 -34.53 -14.87 -12.78
C ARG A 264 -33.62 -13.89 -12.04
N LYS A 265 -34.09 -13.31 -10.94
CA LYS A 265 -33.31 -12.42 -10.06
C LYS A 265 -32.07 -13.11 -9.51
N LEU A 266 -32.20 -14.38 -9.11
CA LEU A 266 -31.11 -15.21 -8.62
C LEU A 266 -30.04 -15.44 -9.70
N ILE A 267 -30.43 -15.75 -10.94
CA ILE A 267 -29.51 -15.96 -12.06
C ILE A 267 -28.74 -14.66 -12.35
N LEU A 268 -29.44 -13.53 -12.50
CA LEU A 268 -28.83 -12.23 -12.79
C LEU A 268 -27.83 -11.82 -11.72
N ARG A 269 -28.18 -11.98 -10.44
CA ARG A 269 -27.28 -11.71 -9.31
C ARG A 269 -25.97 -12.49 -9.40
N ASN A 270 -26.02 -13.72 -9.89
CA ASN A 270 -24.85 -14.60 -10.01
C ASN A 270 -24.10 -14.42 -11.34
N LEU A 271 -24.67 -13.71 -12.33
CA LEU A 271 -23.96 -13.30 -13.55
C LEU A 271 -23.00 -12.13 -13.29
N VAL A 272 -23.27 -11.25 -12.33
CA VAL A 272 -22.37 -10.14 -11.95
C VAL A 272 -20.94 -10.60 -11.60
N PRO A 273 -20.72 -11.56 -10.66
CA PRO A 273 -19.37 -12.03 -10.37
C PRO A 273 -18.71 -12.76 -11.55
N ILE A 274 -19.49 -13.43 -12.40
CA ILE A 274 -18.98 -14.07 -13.62
C ILE A 274 -18.48 -13.01 -14.61
N ALA A 275 -19.22 -11.93 -14.80
CA ALA A 275 -18.85 -10.82 -15.67
C ALA A 275 -17.57 -10.12 -15.20
N ARG A 276 -17.37 -9.97 -13.87
CA ARG A 276 -16.12 -9.44 -13.31
C ARG A 276 -14.92 -10.37 -13.53
N CYS A 277 -15.15 -11.69 -13.47
CA CYS A 277 -14.08 -12.69 -13.57
C CYS A 277 -13.65 -12.97 -15.02
N GLY A 278 -14.59 -13.02 -15.97
CA GLY A 278 -14.33 -13.35 -17.37
C GLY A 278 -14.96 -12.38 -18.36
N PRO A 279 -14.66 -11.07 -18.29
CA PRO A 279 -15.28 -10.03 -19.12
C PRO A 279 -15.02 -10.23 -20.62
N ILE A 280 -13.85 -10.74 -20.99
CA ILE A 280 -13.43 -10.98 -22.38
C ILE A 280 -14.22 -12.13 -23.03
N VAL A 281 -14.80 -13.04 -22.24
CA VAL A 281 -15.46 -14.26 -22.72
C VAL A 281 -16.90 -13.99 -23.19
N TRP A 282 -17.43 -12.79 -22.94
CA TRP A 282 -18.77 -12.40 -23.37
C TRP A 282 -18.78 -12.07 -24.86
N LEU A 283 -19.72 -12.67 -25.58
CA LEU A 283 -19.93 -12.44 -27.01
C LEU A 283 -20.95 -11.32 -27.21
N ASP A 284 -20.85 -10.60 -28.33
CA ASP A 284 -21.81 -9.54 -28.69
C ASP A 284 -23.26 -10.03 -28.67
N SER A 285 -23.51 -11.26 -29.12
CA SER A 285 -24.85 -11.85 -29.10
C SER A 285 -25.37 -12.04 -27.67
N THR A 286 -24.50 -12.38 -26.72
CA THR A 286 -24.87 -12.59 -25.32
C THR A 286 -25.09 -11.28 -24.56
N THR A 287 -24.33 -10.24 -24.89
CA THR A 287 -24.55 -8.89 -24.36
C THR A 287 -25.84 -8.30 -24.93
N GLU A 288 -26.10 -8.50 -26.23
CA GLU A 288 -27.32 -8.04 -26.88
C GLU A 288 -28.57 -8.69 -26.29
N ASP A 289 -28.53 -10.00 -26.08
CA ASP A 289 -29.61 -10.75 -25.43
C ASP A 289 -29.94 -10.20 -24.03
N LEU A 290 -28.91 -9.82 -23.27
CA LEU A 290 -29.06 -9.28 -21.93
C LEU A 290 -29.68 -7.87 -21.95
N ILE A 291 -29.20 -7.01 -22.85
CA ILE A 291 -29.72 -5.65 -23.02
C ILE A 291 -31.18 -5.69 -23.51
N ALA A 292 -31.49 -6.54 -24.48
CA ALA A 292 -32.85 -6.74 -24.96
C ALA A 292 -33.77 -7.27 -23.85
N PHE A 293 -33.28 -8.17 -22.99
CA PHE A 293 -34.04 -8.66 -21.85
C PHE A 293 -34.38 -7.54 -20.85
N ALA A 294 -33.42 -6.65 -20.55
CA ALA A 294 -33.67 -5.49 -19.67
C ALA A 294 -34.64 -4.48 -20.27
N ASN A 295 -34.50 -4.16 -21.56
CA ASN A 295 -35.37 -3.22 -22.29
C ASN A 295 -36.84 -3.69 -22.31
N ASN A 296 -37.09 -5.00 -22.23
CA ASN A 296 -38.42 -5.60 -22.25
C ASN A 296 -38.95 -5.96 -20.84
N SER A 297 -38.19 -5.70 -19.78
CA SER A 297 -38.60 -6.03 -18.41
C SER A 297 -39.12 -4.79 -17.69
N ASP A 298 -40.21 -4.94 -16.92
CA ASP A 298 -40.76 -3.90 -16.04
C ASP A 298 -40.20 -3.93 -14.61
N ASP A 299 -39.26 -4.84 -14.31
CA ASP A 299 -38.70 -5.02 -12.97
C ASP A 299 -37.39 -4.23 -12.80
N ASP A 300 -37.43 -3.23 -11.92
CA ASP A 300 -36.28 -2.41 -11.56
C ASP A 300 -35.07 -3.22 -11.10
N TYR A 301 -35.29 -4.32 -10.37
CA TYR A 301 -34.18 -5.15 -9.91
C TYR A 301 -33.49 -5.85 -11.09
N VAL A 302 -34.25 -6.32 -12.08
CA VAL A 302 -33.70 -6.92 -13.30
C VAL A 302 -32.83 -5.92 -14.03
N ARG A 303 -33.36 -4.71 -14.23
CA ARG A 303 -32.65 -3.59 -14.89
C ARG A 303 -31.36 -3.23 -14.15
N LEU A 304 -31.43 -3.09 -12.82
CA LEU A 304 -30.27 -2.82 -11.97
C LEU A 304 -29.17 -3.88 -12.13
N GLN A 305 -29.53 -5.17 -12.06
CA GLN A 305 -28.54 -6.25 -12.19
C GLN A 305 -27.92 -6.28 -13.60
N VAL A 306 -28.70 -6.01 -14.64
CA VAL A 306 -28.16 -5.91 -16.02
C VAL A 306 -27.16 -4.76 -16.15
N LEU A 307 -27.48 -3.58 -15.60
CA LEU A 307 -26.52 -2.47 -15.57
C LEU A 307 -25.25 -2.81 -14.77
N CYS A 308 -25.37 -3.53 -13.65
CA CYS A 308 -24.22 -4.01 -12.88
C CYS A 308 -23.34 -4.99 -13.68
N ILE A 309 -23.95 -5.87 -14.48
CA ILE A 309 -23.24 -6.79 -15.38
C ILE A 309 -22.51 -5.98 -16.46
N ILE A 310 -23.19 -5.04 -17.12
CA ILE A 310 -22.60 -4.20 -18.17
C ILE A 310 -21.41 -3.40 -17.61
N GLU A 311 -21.55 -2.76 -16.45
CA GLU A 311 -20.45 -2.04 -15.82
C GLU A 311 -19.25 -2.96 -15.53
N ALA A 312 -19.50 -4.17 -15.02
CA ALA A 312 -18.45 -5.17 -14.79
C ALA A 312 -17.71 -5.56 -16.08
N LEU A 313 -18.43 -5.73 -17.20
CA LEU A 313 -17.83 -6.02 -18.50
C LEU A 313 -16.97 -4.86 -19.00
N ILE A 314 -17.45 -3.62 -18.88
CA ILE A 314 -16.72 -2.43 -19.32
C ILE A 314 -15.41 -2.29 -18.55
N ASN A 315 -15.47 -2.34 -17.22
CA ASN A 315 -14.31 -2.22 -16.33
C ASN A 315 -13.30 -3.36 -16.54
N GLY A 316 -13.78 -4.56 -16.84
CA GLY A 316 -12.95 -5.74 -17.08
C GLY A 316 -12.33 -5.83 -18.48
N GLY A 317 -12.52 -4.82 -19.34
CA GLY A 317 -11.99 -4.84 -20.70
C GLY A 317 -12.81 -5.65 -21.71
N GLY A 318 -14.00 -6.13 -21.33
CA GLY A 318 -14.93 -6.81 -22.23
C GLY A 318 -15.34 -5.92 -23.40
N TYR A 319 -15.48 -6.51 -24.59
CA TYR A 319 -15.86 -5.80 -25.80
C TYR A 319 -17.38 -5.61 -25.84
N ILE A 320 -17.84 -4.41 -26.18
CA ILE A 320 -19.23 -4.12 -26.52
C ILE A 320 -19.20 -3.57 -27.95
N SER A 321 -19.77 -4.31 -28.89
CA SER A 321 -19.73 -3.95 -30.31
C SER A 321 -20.69 -2.83 -30.69
N SER A 322 -20.52 -2.33 -31.92
CA SER A 322 -21.35 -1.28 -32.54
C SER A 322 -22.81 -1.68 -32.64
N THR A 323 -23.14 -2.95 -32.86
CA THR A 323 -24.53 -3.40 -32.97
C THR A 323 -25.28 -3.27 -31.65
N SER A 324 -24.62 -3.50 -30.52
CA SER A 324 -25.22 -3.37 -29.18
C SER A 324 -25.37 -1.93 -28.69
N THR A 325 -24.75 -0.96 -29.37
CA THR A 325 -24.78 0.45 -28.95
C THR A 325 -26.16 1.08 -29.06
N SER A 326 -26.99 0.69 -30.03
CA SER A 326 -28.31 1.29 -30.22
C SER A 326 -29.27 0.91 -29.08
N ASN A 327 -29.33 -0.37 -28.74
CA ASN A 327 -30.13 -0.88 -27.63
C ASN A 327 -29.55 -0.51 -26.27
N LEU A 328 -28.22 -0.40 -26.15
CA LEU A 328 -27.57 0.16 -24.98
C LEU A 328 -27.89 1.65 -24.81
N LYS A 329 -27.82 2.45 -25.88
CA LYS A 329 -28.17 3.87 -25.84
C LYS A 329 -29.62 4.05 -25.42
N LYS A 330 -30.54 3.23 -25.96
CA LYS A 330 -31.94 3.20 -25.53
C LYS A 330 -32.06 2.86 -24.04
N LEU A 331 -31.37 1.82 -23.58
CA LEU A 331 -31.36 1.42 -22.17
C LEU A 331 -30.87 2.57 -21.28
N LEU A 332 -29.75 3.20 -21.62
CA LEU A 332 -29.16 4.30 -20.86
C LEU A 332 -30.10 5.53 -20.85
N GLN A 333 -30.63 5.94 -22.01
CA GLN A 333 -31.58 7.05 -22.11
C GLN A 333 -32.88 6.80 -21.35
N MET A 334 -33.34 5.55 -21.25
CA MET A 334 -34.53 5.19 -20.49
C MET A 334 -34.33 5.29 -18.96
N PHE A 335 -33.09 5.14 -18.47
CA PHE A 335 -32.81 5.00 -17.04
C PHE A 335 -31.92 6.10 -16.45
N THR A 336 -31.50 7.08 -17.24
CA THR A 336 -30.80 8.27 -16.75
C THR A 336 -31.65 9.09 -15.77
N ILE A 337 -32.98 9.09 -15.94
CA ILE A 337 -33.93 9.79 -15.06
C ILE A 337 -35.01 8.77 -14.67
N HIS A 338 -34.77 8.03 -13.58
CA HIS A 338 -35.67 6.96 -13.12
C HIS A 338 -36.08 7.21 -11.67
N ASN A 339 -37.34 6.99 -11.33
CA ASN A 339 -37.89 7.20 -9.97
C ASN A 339 -37.15 6.40 -8.87
N ASN A 340 -36.43 5.35 -9.27
CA ASN A 340 -35.61 4.54 -8.38
C ASN A 340 -34.17 5.03 -8.41
N ILE A 341 -33.75 5.68 -7.32
CA ILE A 341 -32.42 6.28 -7.14
C ILE A 341 -31.29 5.28 -7.45
N GLN A 342 -31.44 4.01 -7.03
CA GLN A 342 -30.40 3.00 -7.25
C GLN A 342 -30.22 2.65 -8.74
N VAL A 343 -31.33 2.62 -9.49
CA VAL A 343 -31.30 2.37 -10.94
C VAL A 343 -30.67 3.56 -11.67
N ALA A 344 -31.08 4.78 -11.31
CA ALA A 344 -30.54 6.01 -11.89
C ALA A 344 -29.03 6.16 -11.59
N TYR A 345 -28.61 5.91 -10.34
CA TYR A 345 -27.21 5.88 -9.94
C TYR A 345 -26.40 4.87 -10.76
N GLN A 346 -26.87 3.63 -10.84
CA GLN A 346 -26.16 2.57 -11.57
C GLN A 346 -26.10 2.88 -13.08
N CYS A 347 -27.12 3.51 -13.64
CA CYS A 347 -27.12 3.98 -15.02
C CYS A 347 -26.06 5.08 -15.24
N CYS A 348 -26.00 6.08 -14.35
CA CYS A 348 -24.99 7.14 -14.39
C CYS A 348 -23.57 6.58 -14.24
N SER A 349 -23.37 5.65 -13.30
CA SER A 349 -22.09 4.94 -13.11
C SER A 349 -21.65 4.23 -14.39
N THR A 350 -22.55 3.42 -14.96
CA THR A 350 -22.28 2.67 -16.19
C THR A 350 -21.94 3.61 -17.36
N THR A 351 -22.71 4.69 -17.53
CA THR A 351 -22.46 5.72 -18.56
C THR A 351 -21.10 6.39 -18.39
N LEU A 352 -20.72 6.74 -17.15
CA LEU A 352 -19.40 7.30 -16.87
C LEU A 352 -18.28 6.32 -17.22
N ARG A 353 -18.42 5.02 -16.89
CA ARG A 353 -17.42 4.00 -17.26
C ARG A 353 -17.24 3.87 -18.77
N ILE A 354 -18.34 3.96 -19.53
CA ILE A 354 -18.30 4.00 -21.00
C ILE A 354 -17.45 5.19 -21.48
N ILE A 355 -17.76 6.40 -21.00
CA ILE A 355 -17.04 7.63 -21.38
C ILE A 355 -15.54 7.50 -21.08
N LEU A 356 -15.18 7.02 -19.88
CA LEU A 356 -13.78 6.86 -19.47
C LEU A 356 -13.02 5.86 -20.35
N LYS A 357 -13.66 4.73 -20.70
CA LYS A 357 -13.05 3.69 -21.54
C LYS A 357 -12.73 4.22 -22.95
N TYR A 358 -13.67 4.90 -23.58
CA TYR A 358 -13.49 5.39 -24.96
C TYR A 358 -12.49 6.56 -25.04
N ARG A 359 -12.42 7.42 -24.01
CA ARG A 359 -11.41 8.49 -23.96
C ARG A 359 -9.98 7.97 -23.81
N ASN A 360 -9.77 6.90 -23.03
CA ASN A 360 -8.43 6.31 -22.91
C ASN A 360 -7.94 5.73 -24.25
N ILE A 361 -8.85 5.19 -25.08
CA ILE A 361 -8.52 4.68 -26.42
C ILE A 361 -8.10 5.82 -27.35
N SER A 362 -8.79 6.96 -27.34
CA SER A 362 -8.43 8.11 -28.20
C SER A 362 -7.09 8.75 -27.82
N ASN A 363 -6.69 8.69 -26.54
CA ASN A 363 -5.37 9.13 -26.10
C ASN A 363 -4.23 8.17 -26.49
N ILE A 364 -4.52 6.87 -26.69
CA ILE A 364 -3.53 5.83 -27.04
C ILE A 364 -3.33 5.73 -28.56
N SER A 365 -4.32 6.10 -29.38
CA SER A 365 -4.29 5.99 -30.84
C SER A 365 -3.42 7.04 -31.56
N SER A 366 -2.16 7.21 -31.13
CA SER A 366 -1.09 7.72 -31.99
C SER A 366 -0.31 6.60 -32.70
N VAL A 367 -0.51 5.34 -32.30
CA VAL A 367 0.11 4.16 -32.95
C VAL A 367 -0.88 2.99 -32.94
N GLU A 368 -1.36 2.60 -34.13
CA GLU A 368 -1.97 1.30 -34.46
C GLU A 368 -3.30 0.89 -33.78
N SER A 369 -4.45 1.32 -34.34
CA SER A 369 -5.59 0.42 -34.60
C SER A 369 -6.66 1.10 -35.47
N GLN A 370 -6.74 0.74 -36.75
CA GLN A 370 -7.78 1.20 -37.70
C GLN A 370 -9.15 0.50 -37.53
N ASN A 371 -9.40 -0.22 -36.44
CA ASN A 371 -10.60 -1.08 -36.30
C ASN A 371 -11.59 -0.66 -35.20
N ASN A 372 -11.47 0.54 -34.61
CA ASN A 372 -12.40 1.02 -33.56
C ASN A 372 -13.26 2.21 -34.05
N GLU A 373 -14.20 1.96 -34.97
CA GLU A 373 -15.15 2.97 -35.51
C GLU A 373 -16.37 3.26 -34.60
N LEU A 374 -16.31 2.86 -33.34
CA LEU A 374 -17.50 2.75 -32.49
C LEU A 374 -17.99 4.08 -31.88
N PHE A 375 -17.08 5.04 -31.68
CA PHE A 375 -17.34 6.42 -31.19
C PHE A 375 -16.32 7.42 -31.77
N SER A 376 -15.85 7.18 -33.00
CA SER A 376 -14.84 8.00 -33.67
C SER A 376 -15.33 9.39 -34.11
N SER A 377 -16.61 9.73 -33.90
CA SER A 377 -17.09 11.10 -34.01
C SER A 377 -17.16 11.74 -32.61
N GLU A 378 -16.40 12.83 -32.41
CA GLU A 378 -16.39 13.64 -31.18
C GLU A 378 -17.83 13.97 -30.69
N ASN A 379 -18.76 14.17 -31.63
CA ASN A 379 -20.16 14.49 -31.36
C ASN A 379 -20.91 13.49 -30.45
N VAL A 380 -20.64 12.18 -30.54
CA VAL A 380 -21.43 11.19 -29.75
C VAL A 380 -20.96 11.13 -28.29
N LEU A 381 -19.68 11.36 -28.04
CA LEU A 381 -19.15 11.44 -26.68
C LEU A 381 -19.64 12.71 -25.98
N ASP A 382 -19.66 13.83 -26.70
CA ASP A 382 -20.19 15.10 -26.19
C ASP A 382 -21.68 14.98 -25.85
N ASP A 383 -22.48 14.36 -26.72
CA ASP A 383 -23.89 14.04 -26.43
C ASP A 383 -24.02 13.25 -25.12
N LEU A 384 -23.25 12.16 -24.95
CA LEU A 384 -23.31 11.32 -23.75
C LEU A 384 -22.88 12.08 -22.48
N ILE A 385 -21.88 12.95 -22.58
CA ILE A 385 -21.43 13.80 -21.47
C ILE A 385 -22.53 14.78 -21.06
N GLU A 386 -23.22 15.41 -22.02
CA GLU A 386 -24.33 16.32 -21.75
C GLU A 386 -25.52 15.60 -21.09
N HIS A 387 -25.88 14.41 -21.60
CA HIS A 387 -26.92 13.58 -20.99
C HIS A 387 -26.53 13.13 -19.56
N LEU A 388 -25.27 12.76 -19.33
CA LEU A 388 -24.80 12.39 -18.00
C LEU A 388 -24.80 13.58 -17.03
N ASN A 389 -24.40 14.77 -17.49
CA ASN A 389 -24.42 15.99 -16.68
C ASN A 389 -25.83 16.29 -16.16
N THR A 390 -26.82 16.26 -17.06
CA THR A 390 -28.22 16.51 -16.70
C THR A 390 -28.77 15.43 -15.76
N ALA A 391 -28.49 14.14 -16.05
CA ALA A 391 -28.91 13.03 -15.20
C ALA A 391 -28.33 13.12 -13.77
N LEU A 392 -27.04 13.42 -13.63
CA LEU A 392 -26.40 13.59 -12.32
C LEU A 392 -26.93 14.79 -11.53
N ALA A 393 -27.27 15.89 -12.21
CA ALA A 393 -27.89 17.05 -11.56
C ALA A 393 -29.28 16.72 -10.98
N VAL A 394 -30.09 15.96 -11.72
CA VAL A 394 -31.40 15.48 -11.25
C VAL A 394 -31.22 14.49 -10.10
N LEU A 395 -30.35 13.48 -10.26
CA LEU A 395 -30.06 12.48 -9.24
C LEU A 395 -29.59 13.13 -7.93
N LEU A 396 -28.70 14.12 -7.99
CA LEU A 396 -28.25 14.86 -6.82
C LEU A 396 -29.43 15.49 -6.07
N THR A 397 -30.38 16.10 -6.81
CA THR A 397 -31.55 16.75 -6.23
C THR A 397 -32.48 15.73 -5.56
N GLU A 398 -32.75 14.60 -6.20
CA GLU A 398 -33.59 13.52 -5.65
C GLU A 398 -32.97 12.88 -4.39
N VAL A 399 -31.65 12.66 -4.40
CA VAL A 399 -30.92 12.07 -3.27
C VAL A 399 -30.88 13.01 -2.06
N ILE A 400 -30.76 14.33 -2.29
CA ILE A 400 -30.86 15.32 -1.22
C ILE A 400 -32.27 15.27 -0.59
N GLN A 401 -33.32 15.18 -1.41
CA GLN A 401 -34.70 15.07 -0.92
C GLN A 401 -34.94 13.77 -0.14
N SER A 402 -34.31 12.66 -0.53
CA SER A 402 -34.44 11.37 0.16
C SER A 402 -33.68 11.30 1.49
N ASN A 403 -32.81 12.28 1.80
CA ASN A 403 -31.93 12.30 2.97
C ASN A 403 -31.03 11.05 3.12
N ASN A 404 -30.71 10.36 2.01
CA ASN A 404 -29.87 9.16 2.04
C ASN A 404 -28.37 9.51 1.90
N LEU A 405 -27.63 9.50 3.01
CA LEU A 405 -26.22 9.87 3.06
C LEU A 405 -25.31 9.00 2.18
N LYS A 406 -25.61 7.69 2.07
CA LYS A 406 -24.78 6.77 1.29
C LYS A 406 -24.92 7.03 -0.19
N GLU A 407 -26.16 7.15 -0.66
CA GLU A 407 -26.46 7.49 -2.06
C GLU A 407 -25.91 8.88 -2.43
N LEU A 408 -25.89 9.83 -1.48
CA LEU A 408 -25.30 11.15 -1.70
C LEU A 408 -23.79 11.04 -1.92
N GLN A 409 -23.08 10.32 -1.05
CA GLN A 409 -21.64 10.10 -1.21
C GLN A 409 -21.30 9.44 -2.54
N ASP A 410 -22.07 8.40 -2.90
CA ASP A 410 -21.88 7.65 -4.13
C ASP A 410 -22.12 8.56 -5.36
N THR A 411 -23.19 9.37 -5.35
CA THR A 411 -23.52 10.32 -6.43
C THR A 411 -22.48 11.44 -6.56
N LEU A 412 -22.05 12.03 -5.44
CA LEU A 412 -20.99 13.05 -5.44
C LEU A 412 -19.67 12.48 -5.95
N SER A 413 -19.35 11.22 -5.65
CA SER A 413 -18.16 10.53 -6.20
C SER A 413 -18.23 10.41 -7.73
N LEU A 414 -19.41 10.16 -8.32
CA LEU A 414 -19.57 10.15 -9.78
C LEU A 414 -19.36 11.54 -10.38
N ILE A 415 -19.93 12.58 -9.76
CA ILE A 415 -19.74 13.98 -10.17
C ILE A 415 -18.26 14.36 -10.13
N GLU A 416 -17.56 14.01 -9.04
CA GLU A 416 -16.11 14.24 -8.88
C GLU A 416 -15.30 13.52 -9.97
N GLN A 417 -15.65 12.27 -10.30
CA GLN A 417 -14.95 11.51 -11.35
C GLN A 417 -15.18 12.10 -12.74
N LEU A 418 -16.41 12.49 -13.08
CA LEU A 418 -16.72 13.13 -14.35
C LEU A 418 -16.00 14.48 -14.49
N SER A 419 -16.04 15.30 -13.44
CA SER A 419 -15.43 16.63 -13.41
C SER A 419 -13.91 16.61 -13.54
N ARG A 420 -13.23 15.57 -13.05
CA ARG A 420 -11.78 15.38 -13.26
C ARG A 420 -11.42 15.14 -14.72
N VAL A 421 -12.35 14.58 -15.47
CA VAL A 421 -12.14 14.21 -16.88
C VAL A 421 -12.59 15.37 -17.78
N TYR A 422 -13.68 16.04 -17.45
CA TYR A 422 -14.26 17.10 -18.28
C TYR A 422 -14.43 18.42 -17.50
N ASN A 423 -13.56 19.39 -17.77
CA ASN A 423 -13.50 20.67 -17.05
C ASN A 423 -14.80 21.48 -17.14
N ASN A 424 -15.50 21.48 -18.28
CA ASN A 424 -16.76 22.23 -18.42
C ASN A 424 -17.87 21.67 -17.51
N SER A 425 -17.89 20.34 -17.28
CA SER A 425 -18.82 19.73 -16.31
C SER A 425 -18.55 20.22 -14.90
N ALA A 426 -17.27 20.36 -14.52
CA ALA A 426 -16.89 20.82 -13.19
C ALA A 426 -17.47 22.21 -12.88
N GLN A 427 -17.44 23.13 -13.85
CA GLN A 427 -18.02 24.47 -13.69
C GLN A 427 -19.52 24.41 -13.36
N ASN A 428 -20.29 23.65 -14.14
CA ASN A 428 -21.73 23.51 -13.93
C ASN A 428 -22.06 22.92 -12.56
N PHE A 429 -21.32 21.89 -12.14
CA PHE A 429 -21.54 21.25 -10.83
C PHE A 429 -21.11 22.13 -9.66
N ILE A 430 -20.07 22.95 -9.80
CA ILE A 430 -19.67 23.91 -8.75
C ILE A 430 -20.80 24.92 -8.51
N HIS A 431 -21.36 25.51 -9.55
CA HIS A 431 -22.50 26.43 -9.43
C HIS A 431 -23.74 25.73 -8.83
N LEU A 432 -24.07 24.52 -9.29
CA LEU A 432 -25.16 23.72 -8.74
C LEU A 432 -24.93 23.40 -7.24
N LEU A 433 -23.71 23.06 -6.84
CA LEU A 433 -23.39 22.76 -5.45
C LEU A 433 -23.50 24.00 -4.55
N PHE A 434 -23.08 25.18 -5.01
CA PHE A 434 -23.27 26.42 -4.26
C PHE A 434 -24.76 26.73 -4.01
N THR A 435 -25.57 26.66 -5.07
CA THR A 435 -27.02 26.88 -4.98
C THR A 435 -27.72 25.84 -4.11
N THR A 436 -27.32 24.57 -4.17
CA THR A 436 -27.88 23.52 -3.30
C THR A 436 -27.45 23.70 -1.84
N CYS A 437 -26.17 24.03 -1.56
CA CYS A 437 -25.70 24.29 -0.19
C CYS A 437 -26.47 25.42 0.51
N ALA A 438 -26.92 26.44 -0.23
CA ALA A 438 -27.71 27.53 0.32
C ALA A 438 -29.12 27.11 0.77
N ASN A 439 -29.64 26.00 0.25
CA ASN A 439 -31.02 25.55 0.45
C ASN A 439 -31.15 24.30 1.34
N VAL A 440 -30.04 23.70 1.77
CA VAL A 440 -30.04 22.48 2.59
C VAL A 440 -29.86 22.82 4.06
N GLU A 441 -30.86 22.51 4.87
CA GLU A 441 -30.82 22.72 6.34
C GLU A 441 -30.12 21.57 7.08
N ASN A 442 -30.13 20.35 6.54
CA ASN A 442 -29.51 19.19 7.18
C ASN A 442 -27.98 19.32 7.23
N SER A 443 -27.43 19.46 8.43
CA SER A 443 -26.01 19.68 8.68
C SER A 443 -25.11 18.54 8.17
N GLU A 444 -25.55 17.28 8.20
CA GLU A 444 -24.75 16.15 7.71
C GLU A 444 -24.69 16.12 6.18
N LEU A 445 -25.82 16.36 5.50
CA LEU A 445 -25.84 16.51 4.04
C LEU A 445 -24.95 17.67 3.59
N LEU A 446 -25.07 18.81 4.27
CA LEU A 446 -24.28 20.00 4.00
C LEU A 446 -22.77 19.74 4.16
N ALA A 447 -22.36 18.90 5.12
CA ALA A 447 -20.97 18.49 5.29
C ALA A 447 -20.44 17.69 4.07
N TYR A 448 -21.23 16.78 3.51
CA TYR A 448 -20.86 16.06 2.28
C TYR A 448 -20.81 16.98 1.05
N LEU A 449 -21.82 17.84 0.87
CA LEU A 449 -21.88 18.77 -0.25
C LEU A 449 -20.70 19.74 -0.24
N THR A 450 -20.41 20.38 0.90
CA THR A 450 -19.28 21.31 1.02
C THR A 450 -17.92 20.62 0.88
N LYS A 451 -17.79 19.37 1.33
CA LYS A 451 -16.58 18.57 1.11
C LYS A 451 -16.35 18.26 -0.37
N SER A 452 -17.40 17.90 -1.10
CA SER A 452 -17.30 17.66 -2.54
C SER A 452 -17.07 18.96 -3.32
N LEU A 453 -17.69 20.06 -2.88
CA LEU A 453 -17.42 21.40 -3.42
C LEU A 453 -15.93 21.76 -3.28
N VAL A 454 -15.32 21.58 -2.10
CA VAL A 454 -13.87 21.75 -1.89
C VAL A 454 -13.07 20.93 -2.90
N ARG A 455 -13.38 19.64 -3.07
CA ARG A 455 -12.64 18.75 -3.98
C ARG A 455 -12.73 19.19 -5.44
N LEU A 456 -13.90 19.59 -5.91
CA LEU A 456 -14.09 20.09 -7.27
C LEU A 456 -13.38 21.43 -7.47
N SER A 457 -13.62 22.37 -6.56
CA SER A 457 -13.14 23.74 -6.64
C SER A 457 -11.61 23.86 -6.59
N THR A 458 -10.88 22.95 -5.93
CA THR A 458 -9.41 22.98 -5.89
C THR A 458 -8.72 23.01 -7.26
N ASN A 459 -9.39 22.49 -8.30
CA ASN A 459 -8.86 22.50 -9.68
C ASN A 459 -9.32 23.71 -10.50
N HIS A 460 -10.20 24.56 -9.94
CA HIS A 460 -10.94 25.59 -10.67
C HIS A 460 -10.98 26.91 -9.90
N LYS A 461 -9.81 27.45 -9.52
CA LYS A 461 -9.69 28.66 -8.71
C LYS A 461 -10.47 29.85 -9.28
N GLU A 462 -10.45 30.05 -10.59
CA GLU A 462 -11.16 31.13 -11.28
C GLU A 462 -12.67 31.12 -11.00
N ILE A 463 -13.28 29.94 -10.94
CA ILE A 463 -14.72 29.78 -10.67
C ILE A 463 -15.03 30.08 -9.20
N ILE A 464 -14.13 29.77 -8.27
CA ILE A 464 -14.34 30.14 -6.86
C ILE A 464 -14.29 31.66 -6.69
N THR A 465 -13.42 32.35 -7.44
CA THR A 465 -13.30 33.81 -7.31
C THR A 465 -14.58 34.54 -7.71
N SER A 466 -15.32 34.05 -8.71
CA SER A 466 -16.63 34.60 -9.06
C SER A 466 -17.72 34.32 -8.02
N GLU A 467 -17.58 33.25 -7.23
CA GLU A 467 -18.54 32.84 -6.19
C GLU A 467 -18.22 33.36 -4.77
N THR A 468 -17.28 34.30 -4.65
CA THR A 468 -16.86 34.90 -3.36
C THR A 468 -18.02 35.46 -2.54
N ILE A 469 -19.00 36.10 -3.18
CA ILE A 469 -20.15 36.70 -2.50
C ILE A 469 -21.05 35.60 -1.90
N GLN A 470 -21.31 34.53 -2.67
CA GLN A 470 -22.09 33.40 -2.17
C GLN A 470 -21.37 32.71 -1.00
N LEU A 471 -20.04 32.55 -1.08
CA LEU A 471 -19.22 32.02 0.01
C LEU A 471 -19.36 32.84 1.29
N ARG A 472 -19.27 34.17 1.21
CA ARG A 472 -19.47 35.05 2.38
C ARG A 472 -20.87 34.90 2.97
N ASN A 473 -21.90 34.81 2.12
CA ASN A 473 -23.27 34.64 2.58
C ASN A 473 -23.46 33.30 3.31
N LEU A 474 -22.87 32.21 2.81
CA LEU A 474 -22.91 30.91 3.47
C LEU A 474 -22.15 30.93 4.81
N LEU A 475 -20.96 31.54 4.85
CA LEU A 475 -20.15 31.66 6.07
C LEU A 475 -20.78 32.53 7.14
N ALA A 476 -21.60 33.52 6.77
CA ALA A 476 -22.31 34.38 7.70
C ALA A 476 -23.33 33.63 8.58
N ASN A 477 -23.71 32.39 8.22
CA ASN A 477 -24.59 31.56 9.03
C ASN A 477 -23.88 31.11 10.33
N THR A 478 -24.43 31.50 11.48
CA THR A 478 -23.86 31.17 12.79
C THR A 478 -24.09 29.73 13.23
N SER A 479 -25.06 29.03 12.63
CA SER A 479 -25.47 27.66 12.98
C SER A 479 -24.63 26.55 12.33
N LEU A 480 -23.60 26.90 11.56
CA LEU A 480 -22.76 25.92 10.88
C LEU A 480 -22.00 25.03 11.86
N ASN A 481 -21.96 23.73 11.57
CA ASN A 481 -21.07 22.81 12.27
C ASN A 481 -19.60 23.09 11.89
N ASP A 482 -18.69 22.53 12.68
CA ASP A 482 -17.25 22.76 12.56
C ASP A 482 -16.67 22.25 11.21
N ASP A 483 -17.20 21.13 10.68
CA ASP A 483 -16.80 20.56 9.38
C ASP A 483 -17.20 21.45 8.19
N VAL A 484 -18.45 21.92 8.16
CA VAL A 484 -18.98 22.77 7.10
C VAL A 484 -18.29 24.12 7.12
N ARG A 485 -18.14 24.72 8.31
CA ARG A 485 -17.43 26.00 8.46
C ARG A 485 -16.00 25.88 7.96
N TYR A 486 -15.28 24.82 8.35
CA TYR A 486 -13.93 24.54 7.84
C TYR A 486 -13.89 24.42 6.32
N ASN A 487 -14.81 23.64 5.70
CA ASN A 487 -14.84 23.45 4.25
C ASN A 487 -15.09 24.77 3.50
N LEU A 488 -16.06 25.57 3.95
CA LEU A 488 -16.38 26.86 3.34
C LEU A 488 -15.25 27.88 3.54
N LEU A 489 -14.63 27.90 4.71
CA LEU A 489 -13.51 28.80 4.99
C LEU A 489 -12.27 28.41 4.17
N ALA A 490 -12.01 27.12 3.95
CA ALA A 490 -10.95 26.64 3.07
C ALA A 490 -11.14 27.12 1.62
N LEU A 491 -12.39 27.18 1.12
CA LEU A 491 -12.73 27.77 -0.18
C LEU A 491 -12.55 29.29 -0.19
N PHE A 492 -12.98 29.98 0.87
CA PHE A 492 -12.83 31.42 1.00
C PHE A 492 -11.36 31.86 1.04
N VAL A 493 -10.51 31.12 1.74
CA VAL A 493 -9.06 31.35 1.77
C VAL A 493 -8.45 31.17 0.37
N LEU A 494 -8.92 30.21 -0.42
CA LEU A 494 -8.43 30.04 -1.80
C LEU A 494 -8.86 31.17 -2.74
N SER A 495 -10.05 31.72 -2.56
CA SER A 495 -10.56 32.81 -3.41
C SER A 495 -10.03 34.18 -2.99
N ASN A 496 -9.97 34.48 -1.70
CA ASN A 496 -9.62 35.79 -1.14
C ASN A 496 -8.63 35.68 0.04
N PRO A 497 -7.39 35.22 -0.20
CA PRO A 497 -6.41 35.03 0.88
C PRO A 497 -5.99 36.32 1.59
N ASN A 498 -6.21 37.49 0.97
CA ASN A 498 -5.81 38.79 1.51
C ASN A 498 -6.81 39.39 2.51
N ASP A 499 -8.01 38.82 2.64
CA ASP A 499 -9.05 39.31 3.54
C ASP A 499 -8.91 38.72 4.96
N ILE A 500 -7.77 39.03 5.59
CA ILE A 500 -7.33 38.45 6.87
C ILE A 500 -8.36 38.69 7.98
N ASN A 501 -8.99 39.86 7.99
CA ASN A 501 -9.97 40.23 9.01
C ASN A 501 -11.21 39.33 8.97
N GLU A 502 -11.75 39.07 7.78
CA GLU A 502 -12.91 38.18 7.64
C GLU A 502 -12.53 36.72 7.94
N ILE A 503 -11.30 36.30 7.58
CA ILE A 503 -10.79 34.97 7.93
C ILE A 503 -10.71 34.81 9.45
N HIS A 504 -10.08 35.75 10.16
CA HIS A 504 -9.90 35.68 11.62
C HIS A 504 -11.23 35.60 12.37
N LYS A 505 -12.23 36.38 11.96
CA LYS A 505 -13.59 36.35 12.51
C LYS A 505 -14.22 34.95 12.49
N HIS A 506 -13.98 34.16 11.44
CA HIS A 506 -14.50 32.80 11.35
C HIS A 506 -13.60 31.75 12.01
N VAL A 507 -12.29 31.99 12.09
CA VAL A 507 -11.33 31.10 12.78
C VAL A 507 -11.61 31.01 14.27
N GLU A 508 -12.01 32.11 14.92
CA GLU A 508 -12.38 32.12 16.35
C GLU A 508 -13.53 31.14 16.68
N GLN A 509 -14.34 30.79 15.68
CA GLN A 509 -15.47 29.90 15.84
C GLN A 509 -15.15 28.45 15.43
N LEU A 510 -13.91 28.13 15.05
CA LEU A 510 -13.46 26.78 14.72
C LEU A 510 -12.83 26.11 15.95
N SER A 511 -12.91 24.78 16.00
CA SER A 511 -12.09 24.03 16.96
C SER A 511 -10.60 24.17 16.62
N SER A 512 -9.73 24.04 17.63
CA SER A 512 -8.27 24.09 17.43
C SER A 512 -7.79 23.07 16.39
N TRP A 513 -8.42 21.89 16.32
CA TRP A 513 -8.10 20.90 15.30
C TRP A 513 -8.48 21.37 13.88
N LYS A 514 -9.65 21.99 13.68
CA LYS A 514 -10.02 22.53 12.37
C LYS A 514 -9.19 23.75 11.98
N CYS A 515 -8.82 24.59 12.92
CA CYS A 515 -7.87 25.67 12.69
C CYS A 515 -6.50 25.11 12.24
N PHE A 516 -6.00 24.04 12.87
CA PHE A 516 -4.78 23.35 12.41
C PHE A 516 -4.93 22.77 11.01
N LEU A 517 -6.06 22.12 10.69
CA LEU A 517 -6.33 21.62 9.34
C LEU A 517 -6.38 22.76 8.31
N LEU A 518 -6.87 23.94 8.69
CA LEU A 518 -6.90 25.12 7.82
C LEU A 518 -5.49 25.70 7.62
N ALA A 519 -4.66 25.73 8.66
CA ALA A 519 -3.25 26.09 8.52
C ALA A 519 -2.53 25.12 7.56
N ARG A 520 -2.75 23.82 7.73
CA ARG A 520 -2.22 22.79 6.81
C ARG A 520 -2.75 22.95 5.38
N TRP A 521 -4.00 23.36 5.22
CA TRP A 521 -4.57 23.68 3.92
C TRP A 521 -3.85 24.87 3.26
N CYS A 522 -3.58 25.93 4.03
CA CYS A 522 -2.80 27.08 3.57
C CYS A 522 -1.39 26.67 3.13
N ILE A 523 -0.70 25.85 3.93
CA ILE A 523 0.62 25.29 3.60
C ILE A 523 0.58 24.50 2.27
N ARG A 524 -0.43 23.64 2.08
CA ARG A 524 -0.59 22.85 0.84
C ARG A 524 -0.73 23.74 -0.39
N HIS A 525 -1.38 24.90 -0.25
CA HIS A 525 -1.58 25.87 -1.32
C HIS A 525 -0.55 26.99 -1.33
N CYS A 526 0.57 26.81 -0.62
CA CYS A 526 1.69 27.74 -0.50
C CYS A 526 1.29 29.15 -0.02
N LEU A 527 0.23 29.26 0.80
CA LEU A 527 -0.20 30.50 1.45
C LEU A 527 0.50 30.63 2.82
N TYR A 528 1.82 30.71 2.81
CA TYR A 528 2.63 30.57 4.03
C TYR A 528 2.42 31.68 5.05
N LYS A 529 2.24 32.93 4.60
CA LYS A 529 1.94 34.06 5.48
C LYS A 529 0.70 33.81 6.34
N LEU A 530 -0.41 33.42 5.70
CA LEU A 530 -1.65 33.10 6.41
C LEU A 530 -1.48 31.84 7.28
N ALA A 531 -0.70 30.85 6.83
CA ALA A 531 -0.40 29.68 7.66
C ALA A 531 0.33 30.06 8.96
N ILE A 532 1.30 30.99 8.90
CA ILE A 532 2.01 31.51 10.08
C ILE A 532 1.01 32.12 11.06
N ASP A 533 0.14 33.02 10.59
CA ASP A 533 -0.87 33.69 11.42
C ASP A 533 -1.76 32.66 12.14
N LEU A 534 -2.25 31.64 11.41
CA LEU A 534 -3.09 30.58 11.98
C LEU A 534 -2.33 29.69 12.98
N LEU A 535 -1.07 29.34 12.71
CA LEU A 535 -0.25 28.54 13.60
C LEU A 535 0.10 29.29 14.90
N GLN A 536 0.34 30.60 14.81
CA GLN A 536 0.57 31.45 15.97
C GLN A 536 -0.66 31.54 16.88
N ILE A 537 -1.87 31.60 16.30
CA ILE A 537 -3.12 31.52 17.08
C ILE A 537 -3.16 30.20 17.87
N LEU A 538 -2.81 29.07 17.25
CA LEU A 538 -2.84 27.75 17.88
C LEU A 538 -1.86 27.58 19.03
N ILE A 539 -0.65 28.15 18.93
CA ILE A 539 0.36 28.07 20.00
C ILE A 539 -0.20 28.56 21.34
N ASN A 540 -1.03 29.60 21.33
CA ASN A 540 -1.62 30.17 22.54
C ASN A 540 -2.56 29.21 23.29
N TYR A 541 -3.02 28.14 22.63
CA TYR A 541 -3.97 27.16 23.18
C TYR A 541 -3.34 25.79 23.47
N ILE A 542 -2.03 25.62 23.26
CA ILE A 542 -1.35 24.33 23.45
C ILE A 542 -0.70 24.28 24.83
N HIS A 543 -0.93 23.18 25.54
CA HIS A 543 -0.32 22.90 26.85
C HIS A 543 0.70 21.76 26.82
N ILE A 544 0.85 21.07 25.67
CA ILE A 544 1.75 19.92 25.51
C ILE A 544 3.00 20.38 24.76
N SER A 545 4.16 20.25 25.40
CA SER A 545 5.46 20.72 24.89
C SER A 545 5.81 20.17 23.50
N ILE A 546 5.49 18.90 23.21
CA ILE A 546 5.78 18.30 21.90
C ILE A 546 5.00 18.95 20.76
N HIS A 547 3.73 19.28 20.97
CA HIS A 547 2.91 19.96 19.97
C HIS A 547 3.38 21.40 19.77
N GLU A 548 3.82 22.07 20.83
CA GLU A 548 4.40 23.41 20.72
C GLU A 548 5.68 23.40 19.88
N ILE A 549 6.61 22.48 20.15
CA ILE A 549 7.84 22.30 19.36
C ILE A 549 7.51 22.04 17.89
N TRP A 550 6.55 21.15 17.64
CA TRP A 550 6.11 20.83 16.28
C TRP A 550 5.51 22.05 15.55
N LEU A 551 4.64 22.82 16.21
CA LEU A 551 4.06 24.02 15.59
C LEU A 551 5.12 25.11 15.36
N ARG A 552 6.07 25.30 16.28
CA ARG A 552 7.18 26.25 16.09
C ARG A 552 8.06 25.86 14.91
N THR A 553 8.35 24.58 14.77
CA THR A 553 9.06 24.03 13.60
C THR A 553 8.30 24.34 12.31
N LEU A 554 6.98 24.12 12.29
CA LEU A 554 6.15 24.46 11.12
C LEU A 554 6.16 25.96 10.81
N ILE A 555 6.13 26.82 11.83
CA ILE A 555 6.20 28.28 11.66
C ILE A 555 7.55 28.68 11.05
N ASP A 556 8.67 28.16 11.55
CA ASP A 556 10.00 28.43 10.99
C ASP A 556 10.07 28.02 9.50
N ILE A 557 9.57 26.83 9.17
CA ILE A 557 9.51 26.37 7.77
C ILE A 557 8.63 27.30 6.91
N CYS A 558 7.48 27.74 7.43
CA CYS A 558 6.60 28.66 6.71
C CYS A 558 7.24 30.04 6.53
N HIS A 559 7.98 30.56 7.52
CA HIS A 559 8.74 31.81 7.39
C HIS A 559 9.83 31.70 6.32
N ALA A 560 10.53 30.57 6.27
CA ALA A 560 11.53 30.32 5.24
C ALA A 560 10.92 30.41 3.83
N GLU A 561 9.82 29.68 3.59
CA GLU A 561 9.17 29.66 2.27
C GLU A 561 8.45 30.98 1.93
N GLU A 562 7.91 31.70 2.91
CA GLU A 562 7.37 33.06 2.71
C GLU A 562 8.48 34.02 2.27
N ARG A 563 9.66 33.96 2.89
CA ARG A 563 10.80 34.81 2.51
C ARG A 563 11.28 34.52 1.09
N LEU A 564 11.26 33.26 0.65
CA LEU A 564 11.55 32.89 -0.73
C LEU A 564 10.49 33.42 -1.71
N GLN A 565 9.21 33.39 -1.34
CA GLN A 565 8.14 33.95 -2.17
C GLN A 565 8.20 35.46 -2.29
N THR A 566 8.52 36.19 -1.22
CA THR A 566 8.64 37.66 -1.26
C THR A 566 9.79 38.11 -2.18
N ALA A 567 10.86 37.31 -2.27
CA ALA A 567 11.96 37.53 -3.22
C ALA A 567 11.52 37.48 -4.70
N MET A 568 10.40 36.80 -5.00
CA MET A 568 9.82 36.79 -6.35
C MET A 568 9.24 38.16 -6.76
N ASN A 569 8.81 38.96 -5.78
CA ASN A 569 8.08 40.22 -6.02
C ASN A 569 9.00 41.45 -6.01
N SER A 570 10.25 41.32 -5.61
CA SER A 570 11.26 42.38 -5.75
C SER A 570 11.65 42.56 -7.22
N SER A 571 11.93 43.80 -7.63
CA SER A 571 12.37 44.12 -9.01
C SER A 571 13.51 43.20 -9.45
N GLU A 572 13.40 42.64 -10.66
CA GLU A 572 14.15 41.49 -11.23
C GLU A 572 15.70 41.54 -11.13
N ASN A 573 16.31 42.62 -10.65
CA ASN A 573 17.75 42.86 -10.74
C ASN A 573 18.50 43.02 -9.40
N ASP A 574 17.84 42.95 -8.24
CA ASP A 574 18.55 43.18 -6.96
C ASP A 574 19.05 41.87 -6.32
N LEU A 575 20.19 41.38 -6.83
CA LEU A 575 20.84 40.14 -6.38
C LEU A 575 21.17 40.13 -4.88
N GLN A 576 21.44 41.30 -4.30
CA GLN A 576 21.74 41.42 -2.88
C GLN A 576 20.51 41.07 -2.03
N ILE A 577 19.34 41.61 -2.37
CA ILE A 577 18.08 41.32 -1.68
C ILE A 577 17.76 39.82 -1.77
N LEU A 578 18.00 39.20 -2.93
CA LEU A 578 17.80 37.77 -3.10
C LEU A 578 18.76 36.95 -2.22
N CYS A 579 20.03 37.35 -2.12
CA CYS A 579 21.00 36.70 -1.23
C CYS A 579 20.58 36.82 0.25
N ASP A 580 20.13 37.99 0.68
CA ASP A 580 19.66 38.23 2.05
C ASP A 580 18.42 37.38 2.37
N ASN A 581 17.48 37.30 1.44
CA ASN A 581 16.29 36.45 1.54
C ASN A 581 16.66 34.96 1.67
N LEU A 582 17.61 34.49 0.86
CA LEU A 582 18.07 33.08 0.87
C LEU A 582 18.82 32.73 2.15
N ALA A 583 19.67 33.65 2.64
CA ALA A 583 20.40 33.47 3.90
C ALA A 583 19.44 33.37 5.10
N GLU A 584 18.43 34.24 5.17
CA GLU A 584 17.44 34.19 6.24
C GLU A 584 16.56 32.94 6.13
N ALA A 585 16.11 32.58 4.93
CA ALA A 585 15.36 31.34 4.70
C ALA A 585 16.16 30.09 5.14
N GLY A 586 17.46 30.06 4.85
CA GLY A 586 18.37 29.01 5.33
C GLY A 586 18.42 28.94 6.86
N SER A 587 18.50 30.08 7.54
CA SER A 587 18.56 30.15 9.01
C SER A 587 17.30 29.59 9.69
N PHE A 588 16.11 29.80 9.10
CA PHE A 588 14.87 29.22 9.60
C PHE A 588 14.84 27.69 9.44
N TYR A 589 15.33 27.15 8.33
CA TYR A 589 15.45 25.70 8.16
C TYR A 589 16.47 25.09 9.12
N GLU A 590 17.60 25.75 9.38
CA GLU A 590 18.57 25.31 10.39
C GLU A 590 17.95 25.33 11.81
N SER A 591 17.23 26.39 12.16
CA SER A 591 16.48 26.48 13.42
C SER A 591 15.50 25.32 13.59
N SER A 592 14.71 25.02 12.56
CA SER A 592 13.72 23.93 12.61
C SER A 592 14.37 22.55 12.77
N LEU A 593 15.50 22.30 12.12
CA LEU A 593 16.28 21.06 12.27
C LEU A 593 16.88 20.88 13.68
N ILE A 594 17.25 21.98 14.34
CA ILE A 594 17.76 21.96 15.72
C ILE A 594 16.62 21.66 16.72
N GLN A 595 15.45 22.25 16.51
CA GLN A 595 14.29 22.09 17.39
C GLN A 595 13.65 20.71 17.27
N MET A 596 13.57 20.15 16.06
CA MET A 596 12.95 18.84 15.82
C MET A 596 13.82 17.73 16.42
N PRO A 597 13.29 16.83 17.27
CA PRO A 597 14.05 15.68 17.80
C PRO A 597 13.99 14.48 16.85
N THR A 598 14.98 13.59 16.92
CA THR A 598 15.01 12.36 16.08
C THR A 598 13.99 11.32 16.54
N ARG A 599 13.88 11.13 17.86
CA ARG A 599 12.89 10.26 18.50
C ARG A 599 12.43 10.92 19.78
N LEU A 600 11.14 10.81 20.07
CA LEU A 600 10.54 11.24 21.33
C LEU A 600 9.69 10.11 21.89
N SER A 601 10.05 9.64 23.09
CA SER A 601 9.24 8.74 23.90
C SER A 601 8.72 9.52 25.12
N ILE A 602 7.41 9.73 25.20
CA ILE A 602 6.76 10.34 26.36
C ILE A 602 5.88 9.29 27.02
N ASP A 603 6.20 8.94 28.26
CA ASP A 603 5.36 8.11 29.11
C ASP A 603 4.52 9.02 30.01
N ASP A 604 3.33 9.39 29.54
CA ASP A 604 2.30 9.93 30.43
C ASP A 604 1.51 8.75 31.04
N ASN A 605 1.06 8.90 32.30
CA ASN A 605 0.36 7.87 33.09
C ASN A 605 -0.86 7.21 32.39
N GLU A 606 -1.30 7.72 31.23
CA GLU A 606 -2.39 7.17 30.42
C GLU A 606 -1.99 6.79 28.97
N ARG A 607 -0.86 7.27 28.42
CA ARG A 607 -0.42 7.01 27.03
C ARG A 607 1.10 7.14 26.85
N SER A 608 1.74 6.09 26.31
CA SER A 608 3.11 6.17 25.77
C SER A 608 3.06 6.66 24.31
N ILE A 609 3.62 7.83 24.02
CA ILE A 609 3.81 8.34 22.66
C ILE A 609 5.26 8.09 22.26
N ASP A 610 5.50 7.23 21.28
CA ASP A 610 6.81 7.03 20.65
C ASP A 610 6.73 7.53 19.21
N ALA A 611 7.35 8.68 18.94
CA ALA A 611 7.31 9.35 17.63
C ALA A 611 8.72 9.50 17.06
N THR A 612 8.90 9.13 15.80
CA THR A 612 10.12 9.31 15.00
C THR A 612 9.86 10.32 13.89
N PHE A 613 10.76 11.30 13.74
CA PHE A 613 10.64 12.38 12.75
C PHE A 613 11.61 12.21 11.57
N ASP A 614 11.95 10.96 11.22
CA ASP A 614 13.02 10.67 10.27
C ASP A 614 12.78 11.29 8.88
N PHE A 615 11.54 11.19 8.38
CA PHE A 615 11.18 11.77 7.08
C PHE A 615 11.17 13.30 7.11
N GLU A 616 10.57 13.87 8.16
CA GLU A 616 10.45 15.31 8.35
C GLU A 616 11.82 15.98 8.40
N ARG A 617 12.76 15.38 9.17
CA ARG A 617 14.15 15.83 9.24
C ARG A 617 14.87 15.67 7.89
N ALA A 618 14.74 14.52 7.24
CA ALA A 618 15.38 14.26 5.96
C ALA A 618 14.91 15.24 4.88
N TYR A 619 13.61 15.56 4.86
CA TYR A 619 13.05 16.56 3.94
C TYR A 619 13.58 17.96 4.23
N CYS A 620 13.60 18.39 5.50
CA CYS A 620 14.14 19.71 5.88
C CYS A 620 15.63 19.84 5.57
N ASP A 621 16.43 18.78 5.79
CA ASP A 621 17.86 18.75 5.46
C ASP A 621 18.12 18.89 3.95
N ILE A 622 17.33 18.19 3.12
CA ILE A 622 17.35 18.38 1.67
C ILE A 622 17.03 19.82 1.31
N ARG A 623 15.90 20.36 1.82
CA ARG A 623 15.41 21.67 1.42
C ARG A 623 16.39 22.78 1.83
N SER A 624 16.96 22.68 3.04
CA SER A 624 18.05 23.53 3.50
C SER A 624 19.27 23.45 2.59
N SER A 625 19.71 22.23 2.25
CA SER A 625 20.84 22.01 1.33
C SER A 625 20.61 22.64 -0.04
N ILE A 626 19.38 22.55 -0.58
CA ILE A 626 18.99 23.19 -1.84
C ILE A 626 19.14 24.71 -1.72
N ILE A 627 18.50 25.32 -0.72
CA ILE A 627 18.54 26.78 -0.50
C ILE A 627 19.98 27.26 -0.39
N HIS A 628 20.82 26.56 0.37
CA HIS A 628 22.23 26.89 0.53
C HIS A 628 23.01 26.81 -0.81
N GLN A 629 22.76 25.80 -1.66
CA GLN A 629 23.42 25.74 -2.97
C GLN A 629 22.93 26.83 -3.95
N PHE A 630 21.65 27.20 -3.90
CA PHE A 630 21.14 28.34 -4.68
C PHE A 630 21.73 29.66 -4.21
N TYR A 631 21.85 29.86 -2.89
CA TYR A 631 22.54 31.03 -2.30
C TYR A 631 23.98 31.13 -2.80
N GLU A 632 24.76 30.07 -2.67
CA GLU A 632 26.17 30.03 -3.13
C GLU A 632 26.30 30.37 -4.61
N LEU A 633 25.41 29.83 -5.46
CA LEU A 633 25.41 30.10 -6.89
C LEU A 633 25.11 31.57 -7.19
N ILE A 634 24.03 32.11 -6.61
CA ILE A 634 23.60 33.49 -6.84
C ILE A 634 24.65 34.47 -6.30
N HIS A 635 25.18 34.20 -5.11
CA HIS A 635 26.24 35.00 -4.52
C HIS A 635 27.53 34.98 -5.37
N THR A 636 27.87 33.85 -5.98
CA THR A 636 29.01 33.76 -6.90
C THR A 636 28.80 34.59 -8.16
N ILE A 637 27.58 34.61 -8.71
CA ILE A 637 27.22 35.46 -9.85
C ILE A 637 27.30 36.94 -9.45
N TYR A 638 26.75 37.30 -8.28
CA TYR A 638 26.83 38.66 -7.75
C TYR A 638 28.28 39.13 -7.56
N GLN A 639 29.16 38.28 -7.03
CA GLN A 639 30.58 38.59 -6.91
C GLN A 639 31.27 38.76 -8.27
N TYR A 640 30.84 38.03 -9.31
CA TYR A 640 31.31 38.23 -10.67
C TYR A 640 30.86 39.59 -11.23
N ASP A 641 29.60 39.97 -11.05
CA ASP A 641 29.06 41.27 -11.51
C ASP A 641 29.78 42.46 -10.86
N LEU A 642 30.24 42.29 -9.61
CA LEU A 642 31.08 43.28 -8.90
C LEU A 642 32.55 43.28 -9.35
N GLY A 643 32.95 42.38 -10.26
CA GLY A 643 34.33 42.24 -10.71
C GLY A 643 35.28 41.61 -9.69
N MET A 644 34.75 40.94 -8.66
CA MET A 644 35.55 40.29 -7.60
C MET A 644 36.08 38.91 -8.01
N ILE A 645 35.43 38.26 -8.98
CA ILE A 645 35.81 36.94 -9.52
C ILE A 645 35.95 37.05 -11.04
N SER A 646 36.99 36.44 -11.64
CA SER A 646 37.11 36.31 -13.10
C SER A 646 36.56 34.97 -13.60
N PHE A 647 35.88 34.98 -14.75
CA PHE A 647 35.33 33.77 -15.39
C PHE A 647 36.37 33.02 -16.25
N ASP A 648 37.57 32.87 -15.70
CA ASP A 648 38.65 32.09 -16.29
C ASP A 648 38.54 30.61 -15.87
N LEU A 649 39.64 29.88 -15.90
CA LEU A 649 39.69 28.47 -15.45
C LEU A 649 39.14 28.29 -14.02
N LEU A 650 39.31 29.29 -13.14
CA LEU A 650 38.87 29.23 -11.76
C LEU A 650 37.33 29.31 -11.65
N GLY A 651 36.68 30.26 -12.32
CA GLY A 651 35.22 30.38 -12.35
C GLY A 651 34.53 29.16 -12.96
N LYS A 652 35.08 28.60 -14.04
CA LYS A 652 34.58 27.34 -14.63
C LYS A 652 34.71 26.14 -13.69
N ARG A 653 35.80 26.06 -12.91
CA ARG A 653 35.97 25.02 -11.88
C ARG A 653 34.97 25.18 -10.73
N MET A 654 34.71 26.41 -10.27
CA MET A 654 33.71 26.70 -9.24
C MET A 654 32.32 26.26 -9.68
N LEU A 655 31.90 26.65 -10.88
CA LEU A 655 30.62 26.21 -11.45
C LEU A 655 30.53 24.69 -11.61
N SER A 656 31.59 24.03 -12.08
CA SER A 656 31.59 22.56 -12.17
C SER A 656 31.46 21.88 -10.79
N MET A 657 32.08 22.45 -9.74
CA MET A 657 31.87 21.96 -8.37
C MET A 657 30.43 22.16 -7.90
N MET A 658 29.81 23.30 -8.20
CA MET A 658 28.40 23.57 -7.87
C MET A 658 27.47 22.59 -8.58
N ALA A 659 27.67 22.33 -9.88
CA ALA A 659 26.90 21.32 -10.61
C ALA A 659 27.01 19.94 -9.93
N LYS A 660 28.21 19.53 -9.54
CA LYS A 660 28.41 18.26 -8.82
C LYS A 660 27.67 18.23 -7.47
N ARG A 661 27.64 19.34 -6.72
CA ARG A 661 26.88 19.45 -5.46
C ARG A 661 25.38 19.31 -5.70
N PHE A 662 24.81 19.97 -6.71
CA PHE A 662 23.40 19.79 -7.10
C PHE A 662 23.09 18.34 -7.51
N SER A 663 23.96 17.71 -8.30
CA SER A 663 23.81 16.30 -8.67
C SER A 663 23.88 15.36 -7.44
N THR A 664 24.72 15.68 -6.44
CA THR A 664 24.79 14.94 -5.18
C THR A 664 23.49 15.06 -4.38
N ILE A 665 22.92 16.27 -4.30
CA ILE A 665 21.62 16.50 -3.65
C ILE A 665 20.51 15.73 -4.39
N SER A 666 20.50 15.77 -5.72
CA SER A 666 19.56 15.01 -6.55
C SER A 666 19.60 13.51 -6.26
N SER A 667 20.80 12.93 -6.12
CA SER A 667 20.97 11.52 -5.71
C SER A 667 20.37 11.25 -4.33
N LYS A 668 20.66 12.08 -3.33
CA LYS A 668 20.10 11.94 -1.98
C LYS A 668 18.57 11.99 -1.97
N ILE A 669 17.97 12.87 -2.78
CA ILE A 669 16.51 12.95 -2.92
C ILE A 669 15.96 11.65 -3.51
N ASN A 670 16.64 11.08 -4.50
CA ASN A 670 16.24 9.80 -5.08
C ASN A 670 16.32 8.66 -4.05
N ASP A 671 17.37 8.62 -3.21
CA ASP A 671 17.52 7.61 -2.17
C ASP A 671 16.37 7.70 -1.14
N ILE A 672 16.03 8.93 -0.71
CA ILE A 672 14.89 9.16 0.18
C ILE A 672 13.58 8.76 -0.50
N GLN A 673 13.39 9.12 -1.76
CA GLN A 673 12.21 8.72 -2.53
C GLN A 673 12.05 7.20 -2.60
N GLN A 674 13.14 6.45 -2.80
CA GLN A 674 13.11 4.99 -2.83
C GLN A 674 12.87 4.35 -1.45
N SER A 675 13.28 5.01 -0.36
CA SER A 675 12.96 4.55 1.01
C SER A 675 11.51 4.89 1.44
N CYS A 676 10.83 5.80 0.74
CA CYS A 676 9.47 6.25 1.07
C CYS A 676 8.38 5.32 0.51
N PHE A 677 8.42 4.03 0.82
CA PHE A 677 7.41 3.05 0.38
C PHE A 677 5.98 3.46 0.76
N ASP A 678 5.81 4.11 1.90
CA ASP A 678 4.51 4.58 2.41
C ASP A 678 4.12 6.00 1.91
N GLY A 679 4.96 6.65 1.11
CA GLY A 679 4.72 8.01 0.64
C GLY A 679 3.58 8.09 -0.38
N ASP A 680 2.62 8.99 -0.19
CA ASP A 680 1.52 9.19 -1.14
C ASP A 680 1.96 9.91 -2.43
N THR A 681 1.07 10.02 -3.41
CA THR A 681 1.39 10.62 -4.73
C THR A 681 1.87 12.07 -4.61
N GLN A 682 1.26 12.87 -3.72
CA GLN A 682 1.69 14.24 -3.46
C GLN A 682 3.10 14.27 -2.85
N THR A 683 3.40 13.41 -1.88
CA THR A 683 4.71 13.33 -1.23
C THR A 683 5.82 12.99 -2.23
N LEU A 684 5.61 11.95 -3.06
CA LEU A 684 6.59 11.57 -4.08
C LEU A 684 6.77 12.66 -5.14
N TRP A 685 5.69 13.34 -5.51
CA TRP A 685 5.75 14.48 -6.40
C TRP A 685 6.62 15.61 -5.81
N CYS A 686 6.49 15.94 -4.52
CA CYS A 686 7.30 16.97 -3.88
C CYS A 686 8.80 16.65 -3.92
N LEU A 687 9.17 15.38 -3.71
CA LEU A 687 10.56 14.91 -3.83
C LEU A 687 11.03 14.99 -5.29
N THR A 688 10.22 14.49 -6.22
CA THR A 688 10.52 14.50 -7.66
C THR A 688 10.69 15.93 -8.19
N PHE A 689 9.88 16.88 -7.69
CA PHE A 689 9.98 18.30 -8.01
C PHE A 689 11.31 18.89 -7.54
N ASN A 690 11.69 18.70 -6.27
CA ASN A 690 12.97 19.20 -5.75
C ASN A 690 14.18 18.57 -6.49
N ARG A 691 14.09 17.29 -6.84
CA ARG A 691 15.08 16.60 -7.68
C ARG A 691 15.17 17.23 -9.06
N PHE A 692 14.04 17.53 -9.70
CA PHE A 692 13.97 18.18 -11.00
C PHE A 692 14.67 19.54 -11.00
N LEU A 693 14.48 20.36 -9.95
CA LEU A 693 15.17 21.66 -9.82
C LEU A 693 16.70 21.48 -9.80
N CYS A 694 17.20 20.54 -8.99
CA CYS A 694 18.62 20.25 -8.86
C CYS A 694 19.23 19.71 -10.17
N ASP A 695 18.52 18.81 -10.85
CA ASP A 695 18.98 18.25 -12.12
C ASP A 695 19.05 19.33 -13.21
N LEU A 696 18.01 20.17 -13.31
CA LEU A 696 17.93 21.21 -14.35
C LEU A 696 19.07 22.22 -14.18
N ILE A 697 19.26 22.76 -12.98
CA ILE A 697 20.33 23.73 -12.72
C ILE A 697 21.71 23.09 -12.93
N SER A 698 21.92 21.84 -12.48
CA SER A 698 23.18 21.11 -12.66
C SER A 698 23.53 20.95 -14.15
N VAL A 699 22.57 20.53 -14.97
CA VAL A 699 22.78 20.32 -16.41
C VAL A 699 23.00 21.64 -17.14
N VAL A 700 22.31 22.72 -16.75
CA VAL A 700 22.52 24.05 -17.34
C VAL A 700 23.90 24.61 -16.98
N ILE A 701 24.37 24.42 -15.74
CA ILE A 701 25.74 24.79 -15.36
C ILE A 701 26.77 23.99 -16.17
N GLU A 702 26.61 22.67 -16.28
CA GLU A 702 27.51 21.84 -17.09
C GLU A 702 27.47 22.23 -18.58
N ARG A 703 26.31 22.66 -19.09
CA ARG A 703 26.15 23.18 -20.45
C ARG A 703 26.97 24.45 -20.67
N ILE A 704 26.99 25.36 -19.71
CA ILE A 704 27.80 26.60 -19.77
C ILE A 704 29.30 26.26 -19.69
N VAL A 705 29.67 25.30 -18.85
CA VAL A 705 31.08 24.90 -18.67
C VAL A 705 31.64 24.12 -19.88
N ARG A 706 30.88 23.15 -20.41
CA ARG A 706 31.36 22.18 -21.43
C ARG A 706 30.85 22.42 -22.85
N ASN A 707 29.87 23.30 -23.03
CA ASN A 707 29.33 23.70 -24.33
C ASN A 707 28.74 22.57 -25.21
N PHE A 708 27.80 21.78 -24.67
CA PHE A 708 27.01 20.78 -25.43
C PHE A 708 25.61 21.31 -25.81
N SER A 709 24.70 20.54 -26.40
CA SER A 709 23.33 21.00 -26.71
C SER A 709 22.31 20.56 -25.64
N LEU A 710 21.45 21.47 -25.17
CA LEU A 710 20.31 21.11 -24.32
C LEU A 710 19.16 20.58 -25.18
N ASN A 711 18.59 19.43 -24.79
CA ASN A 711 17.39 18.89 -25.45
C ASN A 711 16.13 19.29 -24.67
N LYS A 712 15.33 20.18 -25.27
CA LYS A 712 14.07 20.66 -24.72
C LYS A 712 13.06 19.53 -24.47
N THR A 713 12.98 18.54 -25.39
CA THR A 713 11.95 17.49 -25.30
C THR A 713 12.14 16.65 -24.05
N ILE A 714 13.38 16.27 -23.72
CA ILE A 714 13.70 15.49 -22.51
C ILE A 714 13.17 16.18 -21.25
N TRP A 715 13.35 17.49 -21.11
CA TRP A 715 12.89 18.22 -19.93
C TRP A 715 11.37 18.39 -19.89
N GLN A 716 10.73 18.50 -21.06
CA GLN A 716 9.27 18.52 -21.14
C GLN A 716 8.67 17.14 -20.81
N ASP A 717 9.27 16.06 -21.30
CA ASP A 717 8.84 14.70 -21.02
C ASP A 717 8.96 14.38 -19.53
N ARG A 718 10.11 14.68 -18.91
CA ARG A 718 10.31 14.54 -17.46
C ARG A 718 9.31 15.34 -16.62
N LEU A 719 8.90 16.50 -17.10
CA LEU A 719 7.90 17.34 -16.44
C LEU A 719 6.50 16.73 -16.57
N ASN A 720 6.19 16.12 -17.72
CA ASN A 720 4.92 15.43 -17.99
C ASN A 720 4.80 14.10 -17.23
N GLU A 721 5.91 13.40 -16.95
CA GLU A 721 5.93 12.15 -16.18
C GLU A 721 5.51 12.32 -14.70
N MET A 722 5.57 13.54 -14.16
CA MET A 722 5.14 13.80 -12.78
C MET A 722 3.62 13.56 -12.64
N SER A 723 3.21 12.70 -11.70
CA SER A 723 1.84 12.17 -11.65
C SER A 723 0.79 13.03 -10.94
N TRP A 724 1.21 14.00 -10.12
CA TRP A 724 0.28 14.84 -9.36
C TRP A 724 0.01 16.18 -10.09
N ARG A 725 -1.27 16.50 -10.24
CA ARG A 725 -1.79 17.72 -10.87
C ARG A 725 -3.06 18.17 -10.14
N ASP A 726 -3.04 19.41 -9.68
CA ASP A 726 -4.22 20.16 -9.23
C ASP A 726 -4.16 21.58 -9.80
N GLY A 727 -5.23 22.37 -9.58
CA GLY A 727 -5.31 23.72 -10.15
C GLY A 727 -4.16 24.64 -9.74
N PHE A 728 -3.55 24.41 -8.57
CA PHE A 728 -2.41 25.18 -8.10
C PHE A 728 -1.09 24.72 -8.74
N THR A 729 -0.81 23.42 -8.71
CA THR A 729 0.41 22.88 -9.31
C THR A 729 0.46 23.04 -10.82
N GLU A 730 -0.68 23.06 -11.51
CA GLU A 730 -0.71 23.34 -12.95
C GLU A 730 -0.12 24.73 -13.27
N GLN A 731 -0.37 25.74 -12.43
CA GLN A 731 0.27 27.06 -12.58
C GLN A 731 1.79 26.98 -12.42
N MET A 732 2.28 26.17 -11.49
CA MET A 732 3.72 25.91 -11.32
C MET A 732 4.30 25.22 -12.56
N PHE A 733 3.58 24.24 -13.12
CA PHE A 733 3.99 23.54 -14.35
C PHE A 733 4.05 24.46 -15.56
N ILE A 734 3.07 25.34 -15.74
CA ILE A 734 3.07 26.36 -16.80
C ILE A 734 4.31 27.25 -16.66
N ARG A 735 4.60 27.73 -15.45
CA ARG A 735 5.79 28.56 -15.19
C ARG A 735 7.09 27.81 -15.49
N LEU A 736 7.21 26.55 -15.05
CA LEU A 736 8.37 25.71 -15.37
C LEU A 736 8.54 25.48 -16.88
N ARG A 737 7.45 25.24 -17.63
CA ARG A 737 7.51 25.11 -19.09
C ARG A 737 8.05 26.37 -19.74
N HIS A 738 7.62 27.55 -19.31
CA HIS A 738 8.15 28.83 -19.80
C HIS A 738 9.64 28.99 -19.48
N ILE A 739 10.08 28.64 -18.26
CA ILE A 739 11.50 28.70 -17.87
C ILE A 739 12.34 27.76 -18.74
N ILE A 740 11.90 26.51 -18.93
CA ILE A 740 12.61 25.52 -19.77
C ILE A 740 12.71 26.01 -21.22
N ASP A 741 11.61 26.54 -21.76
CA ASP A 741 11.56 27.06 -23.12
C ASP A 741 12.51 28.25 -23.30
N PHE A 742 12.50 29.19 -22.36
CA PHE A 742 13.39 30.34 -22.35
C PHE A 742 14.87 29.90 -22.34
N VAL A 743 15.26 29.05 -21.39
CA VAL A 743 16.65 28.60 -21.22
C VAL A 743 17.13 27.78 -22.42
N CYS A 744 16.33 26.82 -22.89
CA CYS A 744 16.71 25.96 -24.01
C CYS A 744 16.81 26.75 -25.32
N THR A 745 15.95 27.75 -25.54
CA THR A 745 15.98 28.59 -26.75
C THR A 745 17.18 29.53 -26.76
N ARG A 746 17.52 30.13 -25.60
CA ARG A 746 18.64 31.07 -25.50
C ARG A 746 20.01 30.40 -25.47
N LEU A 747 20.12 29.21 -24.87
CA LEU A 747 21.35 28.41 -24.85
C LEU A 747 21.47 27.45 -26.06
N HIS A 748 20.58 27.57 -27.06
CA HIS A 748 20.62 26.72 -28.25
C HIS A 748 21.93 26.93 -29.01
N SER A 749 22.63 25.84 -29.34
CA SER A 749 23.92 25.93 -30.03
C SER A 749 23.72 26.45 -31.47
N LYS A 750 23.90 27.75 -31.69
CA LYS A 750 24.21 28.22 -33.04
C LYS A 750 25.57 27.63 -33.40
N LYS A 751 25.62 26.74 -34.38
CA LYS A 751 26.86 26.34 -35.08
C LYS A 751 27.41 27.56 -35.83
N THR A 752 27.83 28.59 -35.13
CA THR A 752 28.47 29.77 -35.73
C THR A 752 29.95 29.71 -35.41
N THR A 753 30.68 29.32 -36.44
CA THR A 753 32.07 29.66 -36.72
C THR A 753 32.60 30.81 -35.85
N LYS A 754 33.48 30.46 -34.90
CA LYS A 754 34.47 31.32 -34.23
C LYS A 754 34.10 32.81 -34.19
N LYS A 755 33.26 33.22 -33.23
CA LYS A 755 33.29 34.56 -32.61
C LYS A 755 32.50 34.54 -31.30
N ASN A 756 33.25 34.67 -30.21
CA ASN A 756 32.89 34.91 -28.80
C ASN A 756 31.53 34.41 -28.30
N ILE A 757 31.57 33.32 -27.52
CA ILE A 757 30.53 33.01 -26.54
C ILE A 757 30.49 34.21 -25.56
N ASN A 758 29.34 34.90 -25.45
CA ASN A 758 29.18 35.98 -24.50
C ASN A 758 28.88 35.38 -23.12
N ILE A 759 29.92 35.23 -22.30
CA ILE A 759 29.83 34.68 -20.94
C ILE A 759 28.84 35.46 -20.08
N ASP A 760 28.77 36.79 -20.26
CA ASP A 760 27.86 37.64 -19.50
C ASP A 760 26.38 37.32 -19.82
N GLU A 761 26.07 36.97 -21.08
CA GLU A 761 24.74 36.49 -21.46
C GLU A 761 24.43 35.11 -20.86
N GLU A 762 25.40 34.19 -20.85
CA GLU A 762 25.22 32.86 -20.27
C GLU A 762 25.02 32.92 -18.74
N LEU A 763 25.76 33.80 -18.06
CA LEU A 763 25.60 34.05 -16.62
C LEU A 763 24.28 34.73 -16.29
N ALA A 764 23.83 35.69 -17.10
CA ALA A 764 22.51 36.29 -16.95
C ALA A 764 21.37 35.25 -17.11
N ILE A 765 21.51 34.30 -18.04
CA ILE A 765 20.55 33.18 -18.18
C ILE A 765 20.59 32.27 -16.95
N LEU A 766 21.78 31.97 -16.43
CA LEU A 766 21.94 31.15 -15.23
C LEU A 766 21.35 31.82 -13.99
N GLN A 767 21.56 33.13 -13.84
CA GLN A 767 20.95 33.96 -12.81
C GLN A 767 19.41 33.90 -12.90
N TYR A 768 18.86 34.19 -14.09
CA TYR A 768 17.42 34.12 -14.32
C TYR A 768 16.85 32.76 -13.94
N LEU A 769 17.52 31.68 -14.36
CA LEU A 769 17.13 30.32 -14.02
C LEU A 769 17.18 30.09 -12.50
N ALA A 770 18.29 30.44 -11.85
CA ALA A 770 18.47 30.24 -10.41
C ALA A 770 17.40 30.97 -9.60
N SER A 771 17.20 32.26 -9.87
CA SER A 771 16.18 33.09 -9.23
C SER A 771 14.76 32.59 -9.51
N SER A 772 14.49 32.13 -10.73
CA SER A 772 13.15 31.64 -11.11
C SER A 772 12.82 30.30 -10.48
N LEU A 773 13.78 29.39 -10.33
CA LEU A 773 13.53 28.05 -9.76
C LEU A 773 13.34 28.09 -8.24
N ILE A 774 14.21 28.81 -7.51
CA ILE A 774 14.16 28.80 -6.04
C ILE A 774 12.93 29.54 -5.49
N THR A 775 12.41 30.52 -6.23
CA THR A 775 11.21 31.29 -5.89
C THR A 775 9.91 30.58 -6.25
N ILE A 776 9.95 29.37 -6.83
CA ILE A 776 8.76 28.54 -6.99
C ILE A 776 8.58 27.70 -5.72
N PRO A 777 7.58 28.01 -4.88
CA PRO A 777 7.40 27.36 -3.58
C PRO A 777 6.88 25.92 -3.75
N PRO A 778 7.62 24.88 -3.36
CA PRO A 778 7.05 23.55 -3.29
C PRO A 778 6.10 23.47 -2.07
N PRO A 779 4.92 22.83 -2.19
CA PRO A 779 4.13 22.49 -1.02
C PRO A 779 4.89 21.52 -0.11
N ILE A 780 4.62 21.59 1.20
CA ILE A 780 5.14 20.61 2.16
C ILE A 780 4.47 19.24 1.91
N PRO A 781 5.22 18.12 1.89
CA PRO A 781 4.67 16.79 1.63
C PRO A 781 3.56 16.39 2.60
N ARG A 782 2.55 15.66 2.14
CA ARG A 782 1.45 15.21 3.02
C ARG A 782 1.95 14.27 4.12
N MET A 783 2.93 13.41 3.80
CA MET A 783 3.53 12.47 4.75
C MET A 783 4.20 13.18 5.94
N PHE A 784 4.61 14.44 5.77
CA PHE A 784 5.13 15.30 6.83
C PHE A 784 4.11 15.53 7.97
N PHE A 785 2.81 15.44 7.67
CA PHE A 785 1.73 15.66 8.64
C PHE A 785 0.98 14.37 9.01
N GLN A 786 0.87 13.43 8.07
CA GLN A 786 0.10 12.20 8.28
C GLN A 786 0.56 11.07 7.37
N LYS A 787 0.79 9.90 7.97
CA LYS A 787 1.03 8.64 7.24
C LYS A 787 -0.32 7.97 6.95
N LEU A 788 -0.60 7.70 5.67
CA LEU A 788 -1.84 7.01 5.24
C LEU A 788 -1.70 5.49 5.27
N GLN A 789 -0.46 5.04 5.12
CA GLN A 789 -0.01 3.67 5.19
C GLN A 789 1.21 3.65 6.10
N GLN A 790 1.36 2.58 6.87
CA GLN A 790 2.54 2.30 7.66
C GLN A 790 2.91 0.83 7.48
N THR A 791 4.03 0.61 6.81
CA THR A 791 4.57 -0.72 6.53
C THR A 791 5.82 -0.93 7.38
N VAL A 792 5.80 -1.92 8.27
CA VAL A 792 6.89 -2.25 9.19
C VAL A 792 7.41 -3.64 8.88
N VAL A 793 8.73 -3.76 8.75
CA VAL A 793 9.40 -5.06 8.59
C VAL A 793 10.09 -5.42 9.90
N LYS A 794 9.61 -6.46 10.57
CA LYS A 794 10.28 -7.03 11.74
C LYS A 794 11.33 -8.02 11.27
N LEU A 795 12.60 -7.74 11.59
CA LEU A 795 13.74 -8.57 11.17
C LEU A 795 14.39 -9.29 12.36
N VAL A 796 14.41 -10.62 12.26
CA VAL A 796 15.19 -11.51 13.12
C VAL A 796 16.32 -12.09 12.28
N VAL A 797 17.56 -11.86 12.72
CA VAL A 797 18.77 -12.31 12.05
C VAL A 797 19.53 -13.18 13.03
N SER A 798 19.81 -14.41 12.62
CA SER A 798 20.58 -15.37 13.40
C SER A 798 21.97 -15.55 12.79
N PRO A 799 23.05 -15.63 13.61
CA PRO A 799 23.06 -15.74 15.08
C PRO A 799 22.59 -14.46 15.83
N ASN A 800 21.81 -14.64 16.91
CA ASN A 800 21.14 -13.56 17.67
C ASN A 800 22.08 -12.87 18.69
N GLU A 801 21.79 -11.60 19.00
CA GLU A 801 22.54 -10.72 19.94
C GLU A 801 22.36 -11.04 21.44
N ASN A 802 21.68 -12.13 21.82
CA ASN A 802 21.38 -12.40 23.23
C ASN A 802 22.61 -12.75 24.09
N GLU A 803 23.81 -12.81 23.48
CA GLU A 803 25.09 -12.73 24.17
C GLU A 803 25.86 -11.53 23.60
N ASP A 804 26.57 -10.80 24.46
CA ASP A 804 27.19 -9.48 24.26
C ASP A 804 28.36 -9.50 23.23
N ARG A 805 28.09 -9.99 22.01
CA ARG A 805 28.94 -10.43 20.87
C ARG A 805 28.95 -11.96 20.71
N PRO A 806 28.13 -12.56 19.83
CA PRO A 806 28.23 -13.99 19.55
C PRO A 806 29.61 -14.31 18.96
N VAL A 807 30.30 -15.27 19.59
CA VAL A 807 31.59 -15.78 19.13
C VAL A 807 31.33 -16.98 18.23
N HIS A 808 31.71 -16.89 16.95
CA HIS A 808 31.57 -18.01 16.03
C HIS A 808 32.88 -18.81 15.95
N GLU A 809 32.81 -20.10 16.31
CA GLU A 809 33.93 -21.05 16.23
C GLU A 809 33.87 -21.86 14.91
N SER A 810 34.26 -21.29 13.76
CA SER A 810 34.38 -22.08 12.52
C SER A 810 35.53 -21.66 11.62
N ASP A 811 35.94 -22.61 10.78
CA ASP A 811 36.87 -22.41 9.67
C ASP A 811 36.16 -21.64 8.54
N ALA A 812 36.19 -20.31 8.62
CA ALA A 812 35.77 -19.34 7.61
C ALA A 812 34.29 -19.30 7.17
N LEU A 813 33.44 -20.29 7.48
CA LEU A 813 32.04 -20.34 7.03
C LEU A 813 31.06 -19.90 8.12
N LEU A 814 30.28 -18.85 7.87
CA LEU A 814 29.23 -18.34 8.75
C LEU A 814 27.85 -18.47 8.07
N PRO A 815 26.96 -19.35 8.57
CA PRO A 815 25.57 -19.34 8.14
C PRO A 815 24.82 -18.17 8.80
N VAL A 816 24.12 -17.38 8.00
CA VAL A 816 23.24 -16.31 8.44
C VAL A 816 21.82 -16.64 8.01
N GLN A 817 20.90 -16.79 8.96
CA GLN A 817 19.48 -16.97 8.64
C GLN A 817 18.69 -15.73 9.01
N ILE A 818 17.90 -15.25 8.06
CA ILE A 818 17.10 -14.05 8.17
C ILE A 818 15.63 -14.46 8.09
N HIS A 819 14.86 -14.02 9.07
CA HIS A 819 13.41 -14.15 9.09
C HIS A 819 12.82 -12.75 9.14
N GLY A 820 11.91 -12.47 8.21
CA GLY A 820 11.19 -11.21 8.15
C GLY A 820 9.69 -11.41 8.22
N GLU A 821 9.01 -10.50 8.91
CA GLU A 821 7.54 -10.38 8.94
C GLU A 821 7.14 -8.96 8.56
N ILE A 822 6.22 -8.85 7.60
CA ILE A 822 5.74 -7.58 7.05
C ILE A 822 4.36 -7.29 7.67
N ASP A 823 4.33 -6.30 8.55
CA ASP A 823 3.11 -5.76 9.14
C ASP A 823 2.74 -4.47 8.42
N ALA A 824 1.56 -4.42 7.82
CA ALA A 824 1.05 -3.23 7.13
C ALA A 824 -0.26 -2.77 7.74
N THR A 825 -0.34 -1.49 8.09
CA THR A 825 -1.57 -0.83 8.52
C THR A 825 -1.92 0.31 7.56
N TYR A 826 -3.21 0.49 7.28
CA TYR A 826 -3.69 1.48 6.33
C TYR A 826 -5.01 2.10 6.81
N HIS A 827 -5.20 3.38 6.51
CA HIS A 827 -6.39 4.12 6.93
C HIS A 827 -7.67 3.68 6.18
N GLN A 828 -7.58 3.34 4.89
CA GLN A 828 -8.73 2.88 4.08
C GLN A 828 -8.33 1.72 3.17
N LEU A 829 -7.45 2.01 2.22
CA LEU A 829 -6.90 1.06 1.25
C LEU A 829 -5.38 1.24 1.22
N PRO A 830 -4.62 0.17 0.91
CA PRO A 830 -3.18 0.29 0.74
C PRO A 830 -2.88 1.24 -0.43
N LEU A 831 -1.95 2.17 -0.23
CA LEU A 831 -1.37 2.98 -1.29
C LEU A 831 -0.56 2.10 -2.24
N ARG A 832 0.19 1.14 -1.68
CA ARG A 832 1.00 0.15 -2.39
C ARG A 832 0.99 -1.18 -1.64
N THR A 833 1.17 -2.27 -2.37
CA THR A 833 1.33 -3.62 -1.82
C THR A 833 2.66 -4.21 -2.27
N VAL A 834 3.26 -5.02 -1.40
CA VAL A 834 4.52 -5.70 -1.68
C VAL A 834 4.27 -6.85 -2.67
N LYS A 835 4.99 -6.85 -3.78
CA LYS A 835 5.00 -7.91 -4.78
C LYS A 835 6.22 -8.80 -4.63
N GLN A 836 7.38 -8.25 -4.32
CA GLN A 836 8.61 -9.03 -4.09
C GLN A 836 9.43 -8.41 -2.96
N VAL A 837 10.21 -9.25 -2.28
CA VAL A 837 11.13 -8.84 -1.23
C VAL A 837 12.55 -9.19 -1.66
N PHE A 838 13.44 -8.21 -1.62
CA PHE A 838 14.87 -8.41 -1.84
C PHE A 838 15.56 -8.32 -0.48
N VAL A 839 16.30 -9.37 -0.13
CA VAL A 839 17.13 -9.41 1.07
C VAL A 839 18.58 -9.33 0.63
N GLU A 840 19.25 -8.24 1.01
CA GLU A 840 20.65 -8.00 0.70
C GLU A 840 21.49 -8.18 1.97
N VAL A 841 22.62 -8.88 1.84
CA VAL A 841 23.60 -9.04 2.91
C VAL A 841 24.95 -8.55 2.43
N SER A 842 25.54 -7.62 3.19
CA SER A 842 26.90 -7.14 2.97
C SER A 842 27.71 -7.23 4.26
N THR A 843 29.03 -7.29 4.13
CA THR A 843 29.95 -7.38 5.28
C THR A 843 30.96 -6.24 5.27
N SER A 844 31.30 -5.72 6.45
CA SER A 844 32.39 -4.76 6.63
C SER A 844 33.27 -5.14 7.83
N GLN A 845 34.58 -4.94 7.70
CA GLN A 845 35.54 -5.24 8.76
C GLN A 845 35.70 -4.03 9.69
N GLU A 846 35.68 -4.25 11.01
CA GLU A 846 36.00 -3.19 11.97
C GLU A 846 37.51 -2.88 11.94
N VAL A 847 37.88 -1.79 11.27
CA VAL A 847 39.26 -1.29 11.28
C VAL A 847 39.47 -0.43 12.54
N ASN A 848 40.35 -0.89 13.43
CA ASN A 848 40.79 -0.10 14.59
C ASN A 848 41.41 1.23 14.11
N LYS A 849 40.81 2.36 14.53
CA LYS A 849 41.16 3.74 14.15
C LYS A 849 42.59 4.23 14.50
N LYS A 850 43.58 3.37 14.73
CA LYS A 850 44.94 3.77 15.15
C LYS A 850 46.02 3.82 14.06
N THR A 851 45.74 3.53 12.80
CA THR A 851 46.73 3.71 11.72
C THR A 851 46.11 4.34 10.47
N LYS A 852 45.91 5.65 10.49
CA LYS A 852 45.90 6.47 9.27
C LYS A 852 47.33 6.97 9.02
N THR A 853 48.18 6.13 8.46
CA THR A 853 49.34 6.60 7.69
C THR A 853 49.12 6.17 6.25
N LYS A 854 48.88 7.16 5.39
CA LYS A 854 48.95 7.01 3.94
C LYS A 854 50.29 6.36 3.60
N VAL A 855 50.26 5.19 2.97
CA VAL A 855 51.39 4.70 2.17
C VAL A 855 50.86 4.59 0.74
N PRO A 856 51.49 5.28 -0.23
CA PRO A 856 51.14 5.11 -1.63
C PRO A 856 51.69 3.75 -2.09
N ILE A 857 50.84 2.89 -2.65
CA ILE A 857 51.31 1.67 -3.31
C ILE A 857 51.72 2.07 -4.73
N LEU A 858 53.03 1.98 -4.98
CA LEU A 858 53.61 1.96 -6.32
C LEU A 858 53.13 0.70 -7.05
N ASP A 859 52.75 0.86 -8.31
CA ASP A 859 52.64 -0.22 -9.27
C ASP A 859 53.99 -0.95 -9.38
N GLN A 860 54.05 -2.17 -8.85
CA GLN A 860 55.02 -3.17 -9.28
C GLN A 860 54.26 -4.45 -9.62
N ILE A 861 54.21 -4.69 -10.93
CA ILE A 861 53.87 -5.95 -11.56
C ILE A 861 54.81 -7.02 -11.00
N THR A 862 54.26 -7.98 -10.28
CA THR A 862 54.84 -9.32 -10.14
C THR A 862 53.70 -10.32 -10.25
N ASP A 863 53.74 -11.09 -11.33
CA ASP A 863 53.02 -12.34 -11.51
C ASP A 863 53.24 -13.24 -10.28
N ASP A 864 52.19 -13.48 -9.51
CA ASP A 864 52.08 -14.70 -8.70
C ASP A 864 50.60 -15.01 -8.45
N ASP A 865 50.08 -15.90 -9.30
CA ASP A 865 48.78 -16.56 -9.18
C ASP A 865 48.69 -17.33 -7.85
N SER A 866 48.15 -16.74 -6.78
CA SER A 866 47.56 -17.51 -5.66
C SER A 866 46.89 -16.65 -4.57
N TYR A 867 45.74 -16.01 -4.84
CA TYR A 867 44.88 -15.51 -3.75
C TYR A 867 43.39 -15.84 -3.97
N ARG A 868 42.99 -16.94 -3.29
CA ARG A 868 41.69 -17.25 -2.66
C ARG A 868 40.41 -16.74 -3.35
N GLU A 869 39.81 -17.61 -4.15
CA GLU A 869 38.35 -17.63 -4.36
C GLU A 869 37.63 -17.96 -3.04
N VAL A 870 36.65 -17.13 -2.70
CA VAL A 870 35.58 -17.43 -1.72
C VAL A 870 34.36 -17.94 -2.50
N LYS A 871 33.87 -19.15 -2.19
CA LYS A 871 32.72 -19.78 -2.87
C LYS A 871 31.57 -20.06 -1.90
N ALA A 872 30.59 -19.17 -1.85
CA ALA A 872 29.31 -19.45 -1.17
C ALA A 872 28.47 -20.49 -1.93
N SER A 873 27.85 -21.42 -1.20
CA SER A 873 26.85 -22.37 -1.71
C SER A 873 25.48 -22.09 -1.07
N LEU A 874 24.40 -22.12 -1.86
CA LEU A 874 23.04 -21.73 -1.46
C LEU A 874 22.10 -22.96 -1.40
N PHE A 875 21.17 -22.97 -0.45
CA PHE A 875 20.11 -23.99 -0.31
C PHE A 875 18.72 -23.35 -0.41
N SER A 876 18.03 -23.51 -1.55
CA SER A 876 16.58 -23.69 -1.62
C SER A 876 16.16 -24.00 -3.07
N ALA A 877 15.08 -24.78 -3.22
CA ALA A 877 14.46 -25.08 -4.50
C ALA A 877 13.37 -24.03 -4.79
N GLY A 878 13.61 -23.10 -5.72
CA GLY A 878 12.54 -22.21 -6.22
C GLY A 878 12.95 -20.85 -6.80
N SER A 879 14.02 -20.22 -6.33
CA SER A 879 14.32 -18.80 -6.63
C SER A 879 15.29 -18.60 -7.82
N SER A 880 15.11 -17.51 -8.57
CA SER A 880 16.03 -17.04 -9.62
C SER A 880 17.03 -16.02 -9.05
N PHE A 881 18.31 -16.14 -9.43
CA PHE A 881 19.43 -15.41 -8.79
C PHE A 881 20.21 -14.55 -9.79
N SER A 882 20.62 -13.33 -9.40
CA SER A 882 21.58 -12.50 -10.13
C SER A 882 22.73 -12.06 -9.23
N LYS A 883 23.97 -12.28 -9.69
CA LYS A 883 25.21 -11.87 -9.03
C LYS A 883 25.62 -10.50 -9.59
N ILE A 884 25.65 -9.45 -8.78
CA ILE A 884 26.17 -8.13 -9.19
C ILE A 884 27.55 -7.97 -8.56
N ALA A 885 28.59 -7.94 -9.39
CA ALA A 885 29.97 -7.81 -8.95
C ALA A 885 30.40 -6.35 -9.04
N ASP A 886 30.68 -5.72 -7.90
CA ASP A 886 31.51 -4.52 -7.82
C ASP A 886 32.53 -4.69 -6.68
N ASN A 887 33.76 -4.26 -6.97
CA ASN A 887 34.98 -4.58 -6.23
C ASN A 887 34.98 -4.09 -4.76
N GLU A 888 35.65 -4.87 -3.91
CA GLU A 888 36.09 -4.60 -2.52
C GLU A 888 35.08 -4.78 -1.35
N ASN A 889 33.79 -4.99 -1.57
CA ASN A 889 32.85 -5.38 -0.50
C ASN A 889 31.89 -6.50 -0.96
N ASP A 890 31.98 -7.69 -0.35
CA ASP A 890 31.10 -8.82 -0.69
C ASP A 890 29.62 -8.45 -0.49
N HIS A 891 28.88 -8.28 -1.59
CA HIS A 891 27.44 -8.04 -1.65
C HIS A 891 26.72 -9.29 -2.17
N TYR A 892 25.73 -9.76 -1.41
CA TYR A 892 24.86 -10.87 -1.80
C TYR A 892 23.40 -10.43 -1.77
N GLU A 893 22.62 -10.80 -2.78
CA GLU A 893 21.20 -10.46 -2.89
C GLU A 893 20.40 -11.75 -3.09
N ASN A 894 19.29 -11.87 -2.37
CA ASN A 894 18.31 -12.95 -2.53
C ASN A 894 16.93 -12.34 -2.83
N VAL A 895 16.25 -12.86 -3.86
CA VAL A 895 14.95 -12.39 -4.31
C VAL A 895 13.88 -13.38 -3.88
N ILE A 896 12.89 -12.91 -3.13
CA ILE A 896 11.76 -13.70 -2.62
C ILE A 896 10.50 -13.20 -3.31
N LEU A 897 9.85 -14.08 -4.07
CA LEU A 897 8.64 -13.75 -4.84
C LEU A 897 7.40 -13.69 -3.93
N ASN A 898 6.35 -12.95 -4.32
CA ASN A 898 5.09 -12.89 -3.55
C ASN A 898 4.50 -14.28 -3.26
N GLU A 899 4.60 -15.18 -4.23
CA GLU A 899 4.09 -16.54 -4.13
C GLU A 899 4.82 -17.37 -3.05
N GLU A 900 6.00 -16.92 -2.63
CA GLU A 900 6.80 -17.46 -1.52
C GLU A 900 6.56 -16.73 -0.19
N LEU A 901 5.89 -15.56 -0.21
CA LEU A 901 5.46 -14.82 0.99
C LEU A 901 4.21 -15.46 1.59
N LYS A 902 4.37 -16.59 2.27
CA LYS A 902 3.27 -17.19 3.05
C LYS A 902 2.97 -16.31 4.27
N ASP A 903 1.75 -15.75 4.32
CA ASP A 903 1.25 -14.91 5.41
C ASP A 903 2.13 -13.69 5.74
N ASN A 904 2.59 -12.94 4.73
CA ASN A 904 3.46 -11.76 4.87
C ASN A 904 4.81 -12.03 5.56
N ARG A 905 5.28 -13.28 5.54
CA ARG A 905 6.58 -13.67 6.10
C ARG A 905 7.53 -14.15 5.02
N PHE A 906 8.82 -13.93 5.25
CA PHE A 906 9.89 -14.40 4.39
C PHE A 906 11.06 -14.99 5.18
N HIS A 907 11.79 -15.89 4.53
CA HIS A 907 12.99 -16.50 5.07
C HIS A 907 14.10 -16.49 4.01
N ALA A 908 15.30 -16.07 4.42
CA ALA A 908 16.48 -16.11 3.57
C ALA A 908 17.67 -16.69 4.34
N GLY A 909 18.36 -17.66 3.74
CA GLY A 909 19.61 -18.22 4.25
C GLY A 909 20.79 -17.77 3.40
N PHE A 910 21.84 -17.28 4.06
CA PHE A 910 23.11 -16.90 3.44
C PHE A 910 24.25 -17.68 4.09
N ILE A 911 25.30 -17.94 3.31
CA ILE A 911 26.56 -18.51 3.82
C ILE A 911 27.67 -17.54 3.46
N LEU A 912 28.24 -16.89 4.46
CA LEU A 912 29.31 -15.91 4.31
C LEU A 912 30.66 -16.60 4.54
N HIS A 913 31.65 -16.29 3.71
CA HIS A 913 33.02 -16.73 3.95
C HIS A 913 33.85 -15.58 4.53
N LEU A 914 34.21 -15.70 5.79
CA LEU A 914 34.99 -14.71 6.52
C LEU A 914 36.43 -15.21 6.64
N GLY A 915 37.34 -14.61 5.87
CA GLY A 915 38.72 -15.10 5.72
C GLY A 915 39.70 -14.70 6.83
N THR A 916 39.35 -13.77 7.73
CA THR A 916 40.27 -13.25 8.76
C THR A 916 39.66 -13.27 10.16
N VAL A 917 40.49 -13.51 11.17
CA VAL A 917 40.08 -13.56 12.59
C VAL A 917 39.95 -12.12 13.11
N THR A 918 38.81 -11.49 12.86
CA THR A 918 38.50 -10.11 13.28
C THR A 918 37.02 -9.92 13.62
N HIS A 919 36.64 -8.69 13.97
CA HIS A 919 35.24 -8.29 14.11
C HIS A 919 34.68 -7.92 12.74
N TYR A 920 33.49 -8.42 12.44
CA TYR A 920 32.75 -8.12 11.23
C TYR A 920 31.39 -7.55 11.59
N ASN A 921 30.98 -6.52 10.86
CA ASN A 921 29.61 -6.04 10.83
C ASN A 921 28.92 -6.66 9.62
N ILE A 922 27.80 -7.32 9.85
CA ILE A 922 26.97 -7.89 8.81
C ILE A 922 25.75 -6.99 8.69
N HIS A 923 25.61 -6.33 7.55
CA HIS A 923 24.51 -5.45 7.24
C HIS A 923 23.48 -6.22 6.43
N VAL A 924 22.27 -6.32 6.96
CA VAL A 924 21.10 -6.89 6.29
C VAL A 924 20.19 -5.75 5.88
N ARG A 925 19.90 -5.64 4.58
CA ARG A 925 18.96 -4.66 4.03
C ARG A 925 17.81 -5.36 3.35
N VAL A 926 16.63 -4.75 3.46
CA VAL A 926 15.41 -5.25 2.84
C VAL A 926 14.84 -4.18 1.92
N SER A 927 14.58 -4.58 0.68
CA SER A 927 13.97 -3.76 -0.36
C SER A 927 12.70 -4.44 -0.88
N PHE A 928 11.76 -3.67 -1.43
CA PHE A 928 10.52 -4.18 -2.00
C PHE A 928 10.40 -3.90 -3.50
N GLU A 929 9.72 -4.77 -4.24
CA GLU A 929 9.07 -4.41 -5.52
C GLU A 929 7.58 -4.24 -5.28
N ASP A 930 6.96 -3.21 -5.85
CA ASP A 930 5.50 -3.08 -5.85
C ASP A 930 4.84 -3.71 -7.09
N ASN A 931 3.50 -3.67 -7.16
CA ASN A 931 2.75 -4.21 -8.29
C ASN A 931 3.03 -3.53 -9.64
N ASN A 932 3.57 -2.30 -9.62
CA ASN A 932 3.92 -1.54 -10.81
C ASN A 932 5.36 -1.83 -11.28
N GLY A 933 6.09 -2.70 -10.57
CA GLY A 933 7.49 -3.02 -10.87
C GLY A 933 8.48 -1.98 -10.35
N GLN A 934 8.06 -1.05 -9.50
CA GLN A 934 8.98 -0.08 -8.90
C GLN A 934 9.71 -0.70 -7.71
N ARG A 935 11.04 -0.57 -7.69
CA ARG A 935 11.89 -1.00 -6.58
C ARG A 935 12.02 0.11 -5.52
N TRP A 936 11.77 -0.27 -4.28
CA TRP A 936 11.83 0.56 -3.08
C TRP A 936 12.96 0.04 -2.20
N THR A 937 14.01 0.85 -2.02
CA THR A 937 15.26 0.41 -1.38
C THR A 937 15.29 0.82 0.09
N ASN A 938 16.03 0.06 0.91
CA ASN A 938 16.27 0.37 2.33
C ASN A 938 14.98 0.53 3.16
N VAL A 939 13.97 -0.32 2.92
CA VAL A 939 12.71 -0.30 3.67
C VAL A 939 12.91 -0.79 5.11
N ALA A 940 13.90 -1.68 5.31
CA ALA A 940 14.40 -2.01 6.65
C ALA A 940 15.89 -2.38 6.58
N GLU A 941 16.61 -2.09 7.66
CA GLU A 941 18.02 -2.44 7.81
C GLU A 941 18.28 -2.97 9.22
N LYS A 942 19.13 -3.98 9.34
CA LYS A 942 19.64 -4.50 10.61
C LYS A 942 21.12 -4.81 10.47
N THR A 943 21.91 -4.37 11.43
CA THR A 943 23.34 -4.70 11.49
C THR A 943 23.60 -5.58 12.70
N ILE A 944 24.32 -6.68 12.51
CA ILE A 944 24.81 -7.54 13.61
C ILE A 944 26.35 -7.55 13.63
N CYS A 945 26.93 -7.54 14.82
CA CYS A 945 28.38 -7.60 15.01
C CYS A 945 28.81 -8.99 15.48
N ILE A 946 29.76 -9.61 14.79
CA ILE A 946 30.24 -10.96 15.09
C ILE A 946 31.75 -10.97 15.23
N LYS A 947 32.25 -11.73 16.22
CA LYS A 947 33.67 -12.01 16.40
C LYS A 947 34.00 -13.41 15.91
N LEU A 948 34.92 -13.50 14.94
CA LEU A 948 35.44 -14.79 14.47
C LEU A 948 36.68 -15.17 15.28
N ASN A 949 36.71 -16.37 15.87
CA ASN A 949 37.84 -16.88 16.66
C ASN A 949 38.48 -18.11 16.00
N ASN A 950 39.81 -18.24 16.15
CA ASN A 950 40.55 -19.37 15.60
C ASN A 950 40.48 -20.59 16.55
N ARG A 951 40.04 -21.75 16.03
CA ARG A 951 39.81 -22.99 16.79
C ARG A 951 41.05 -23.55 17.53
N ARG A 952 42.26 -23.06 17.21
CA ARG A 952 43.53 -23.49 17.83
C ARG A 952 43.83 -22.85 19.19
N GLN A 953 43.19 -21.74 19.56
CA GLN A 953 43.47 -21.07 20.85
C GLN A 953 42.63 -21.60 22.02
N SER A 954 41.40 -22.10 21.78
CA SER A 954 40.50 -22.57 22.86
C SER A 954 40.93 -23.90 23.50
N ARG A 955 41.80 -24.70 22.84
CA ARG A 955 42.38 -25.92 23.44
C ARG A 955 43.59 -25.68 24.36
N SER A 956 44.09 -24.45 24.48
CA SER A 956 45.28 -24.16 25.30
C SER A 956 44.96 -23.75 26.75
N ALA A 957 43.69 -23.59 27.12
CA ALA A 957 43.28 -23.07 28.43
C ALA A 957 42.93 -24.14 29.50
N THR A 958 43.03 -25.45 29.21
CA THR A 958 42.61 -26.52 30.13
C THR A 958 43.68 -27.58 30.44
N ALA A 959 44.96 -27.21 30.42
CA ALA A 959 46.04 -28.09 30.86
C ALA A 959 47.02 -27.39 31.84
N THR A 960 46.56 -27.09 33.04
CA THR A 960 47.44 -26.87 34.19
C THR A 960 47.97 -28.21 34.71
N ARG A 961 49.22 -28.54 34.38
CA ARG A 961 49.99 -29.62 35.03
C ARG A 961 50.80 -29.05 36.22
N PRO A 962 51.11 -29.88 37.24
CA PRO A 962 51.34 -29.42 38.61
C PRO A 962 52.78 -28.91 38.87
N ASN A 963 52.87 -28.00 39.83
CA ASN A 963 54.12 -27.50 40.43
C ASN A 963 54.94 -28.62 41.08
N VAL A 964 56.21 -28.75 40.70
CA VAL A 964 57.26 -29.31 41.57
C VAL A 964 58.52 -28.44 41.48
N GLN A 965 58.98 -28.06 42.67
CA GLN A 965 60.10 -27.18 42.99
C GLN A 965 61.46 -27.67 42.44
N GLN A 966 62.33 -26.73 42.05
CA GLN A 966 63.78 -26.91 42.20
C GLN A 966 64.52 -25.55 42.30
N ILE A 967 64.74 -25.15 43.56
CA ILE A 967 65.99 -24.69 44.19
C ILE A 967 66.99 -23.93 43.29
N ARG A 968 67.15 -22.62 43.59
CA ARG A 968 68.32 -21.80 43.26
C ARG A 968 69.27 -21.74 44.48
N SER A 969 70.54 -22.05 44.28
CA SER A 969 71.71 -21.52 45.03
C SER A 969 72.96 -22.04 44.30
N THR A 970 73.90 -21.26 43.78
CA THR A 970 74.90 -20.35 44.41
C THR A 970 75.80 -19.85 43.25
N GLY A 971 76.59 -18.78 43.30
CA GLY A 971 77.12 -17.99 44.41
C GLY A 971 77.65 -16.62 43.92
N THR A 972 77.83 -15.67 44.86
CA THR A 972 79.12 -15.09 45.33
C THR A 972 79.73 -14.08 44.35
N THR A 973 80.11 -12.84 44.70
CA THR A 973 80.49 -12.18 45.96
C THR A 973 80.71 -10.68 45.70
N ASN A 974 80.72 -9.91 46.80
CA ASN A 974 80.93 -8.46 46.99
C ASN A 974 79.77 -7.53 46.64
#